data_AF-A0A8D7B9Q7-F1
#
_entry.id   AF-A0A8D7B9Q7-F1
#
_cell.length_a   1.000
_cell.length_b   1.000
_cell.length_c   1.000
_cell.angle_alpha   90.00
_cell.angle_beta   90.00
_cell.angle_gamma   90.00
#
_symmetry.space_group_name_H-M   'P 1'
#
loop_
_entity.id
_entity.type
_entity.pdbx_description
1 polymer ?
#
loop_
_entity_poly.entity_id
_entity_poly.type
_entity_poly.pdbx_seq_one_letter_code
_entity_poly.pdbx_strand_id
1 'polypeptide(L)'
;MNKDQESAWLEAQGIDISEDLVAAARRQLAFLAAVDRLRRLYDGPLLDRAICRYKACWLPLLAKHCECGVTDGSLYVPLDCEWIWHCHRLNPVVQYKKDCEETFGRILNNHNVKSSLQGNSKLEMTEKWSRLYPEEPFELDCSSTSSEEILDKYPGAASSISYDLVSAVKRQSSFCYQVSRPSMHDNRFLEAAVNRYKGFLHLIKKNEDQSKKLFCVPTYDIDLIWHSHQLHPASYCNDMIKLLGKVLEHDDTDSDRSKGKKLDVGFSETTKQWEDTYGLRYWRAGTMYRGKFPSQVISHSYFSSHRDVNKTIPYNSQHCIALTHPMVVEVVLLEIVEVKNLPDCQKGDLFVSFSKKKPDVLFYGGGTLSIQSESGKKHVASFKCEPTGEMILALTSKLNSKICSSRRASIIGTTSISLQDLMNPDSELSIEKWFELKSHSRTMDTEPVCLWVAMSFTVPVPAPFEFRMFKTHPISTNTCFLPLSGKEMFRSWTCFLDHSGDEVIRLCIRNLKKSKGSNTTASEKKVVGISSLWRQQRLLAECADNRWSLNDYNFSLVVEKIKGQDGSILEIKGDHQMKLFLGKWLEYESDSLKVRNDKELFITLVELSAENPYGKAVALFDMKSSSVEVNEERFVLLGVLLAFILKDIIKGGGENALLILNKEDVEEISKSNVESVKQKSERGLTQIPPWQQ
;
A
#
# COMPACT_ATOMS: atom_id res chain seq x y z
N MET A 1 14.40 -23.14 -16.27
CA MET A 1 15.65 -23.40 -15.54
C MET A 1 16.39 -24.53 -16.25
N ASN A 2 17.72 -24.49 -16.25
CA ASN A 2 18.53 -25.66 -16.62
C ASN A 2 18.75 -26.55 -15.36
N LYS A 3 19.29 -27.77 -15.54
CA LYS A 3 19.46 -28.72 -14.44
C LYS A 3 20.33 -28.17 -13.30
N ASP A 4 21.35 -27.39 -13.64
CA ASP A 4 22.26 -26.79 -12.66
C ASP A 4 21.54 -25.72 -11.82
N GLN A 5 20.70 -24.90 -12.46
CA GLN A 5 19.86 -23.90 -11.78
C GLN A 5 18.82 -24.56 -10.86
N GLU A 6 18.20 -25.65 -11.29
CA GLU A 6 17.27 -26.42 -10.46
C GLU A 6 17.97 -27.03 -9.24
N SER A 7 19.16 -27.61 -9.44
CA SER A 7 19.98 -28.13 -8.33
C SER A 7 20.34 -27.03 -7.34
N ALA A 8 20.82 -25.88 -7.82
CA ALA A 8 21.17 -24.75 -6.97
C ALA A 8 19.97 -24.23 -6.18
N TRP A 9 18.78 -24.21 -6.78
CA TRP A 9 17.56 -23.82 -6.08
C TRP A 9 17.18 -24.84 -4.99
N LEU A 10 17.28 -26.14 -5.28
CA LEU A 10 17.01 -27.21 -4.29
C LEU A 10 18.00 -27.18 -3.13
N GLU A 11 19.28 -26.94 -3.41
CA GLU A 11 20.32 -26.73 -2.38
C GLU A 11 19.97 -25.55 -1.47
N ALA A 12 19.51 -24.44 -2.05
CA ALA A 12 19.04 -23.31 -1.26
C ALA A 12 17.83 -23.67 -0.39
N GLN A 13 16.85 -24.40 -0.91
CA GLN A 13 15.69 -24.82 -0.13
C GLN A 13 16.03 -25.79 1.01
N GLY A 14 17.14 -26.52 0.88
CA GLY A 14 17.72 -27.38 1.91
C GLY A 14 18.32 -26.65 3.11
N ILE A 15 18.39 -25.30 3.08
CA ILE A 15 18.82 -24.52 4.25
C ILE A 15 17.80 -24.69 5.38
N ASP A 16 18.32 -25.20 6.49
CA ASP A 16 17.62 -25.42 7.74
C ASP A 16 17.62 -24.13 8.57
N ILE A 17 16.43 -23.67 8.95
CA ILE A 17 16.21 -22.45 9.73
C ILE A 17 15.46 -22.85 10.99
N SER A 18 15.96 -22.44 12.14
CA SER A 18 15.49 -22.90 13.45
C SER A 18 14.10 -22.38 13.83
N GLU A 19 13.64 -21.27 13.23
CA GLU A 19 12.40 -20.57 13.56
C GLU A 19 11.33 -20.66 12.46
N ASP A 20 10.05 -20.66 12.85
CA ASP A 20 8.93 -20.47 11.91
C ASP A 20 8.87 -19.00 11.46
N LEU A 21 9.55 -18.72 10.35
CA LEU A 21 9.63 -17.39 9.76
C LEU A 21 8.29 -16.86 9.25
N VAL A 22 7.36 -17.73 8.82
CA VAL A 22 6.04 -17.29 8.34
C VAL A 22 5.20 -16.79 9.51
N ALA A 23 5.21 -17.50 10.63
CA ALA A 23 4.55 -17.04 11.86
C ALA A 23 5.25 -15.80 12.44
N ALA A 24 6.58 -15.74 12.40
CA ALA A 24 7.34 -14.57 12.84
C ALA A 24 7.02 -13.32 12.01
N ALA A 25 6.97 -13.44 10.68
CA ALA A 25 6.63 -12.35 9.78
C ALA A 25 5.20 -11.82 10.00
N ARG A 26 4.22 -12.70 10.23
CA ARG A 26 2.85 -12.29 10.58
C ARG A 26 2.80 -11.50 11.88
N ARG A 27 3.54 -11.94 12.90
CA ARG A 27 3.66 -11.20 14.17
C ARG A 27 4.33 -9.84 13.95
N GLN A 28 5.39 -9.79 13.15
CA GLN A 28 6.08 -8.55 12.82
C GLN A 28 5.17 -7.57 12.08
N LEU A 29 4.42 -8.02 11.07
CA LEU A 29 3.49 -7.16 10.32
C LEU A 29 2.38 -6.59 11.23
N ALA A 30 1.80 -7.42 12.10
CA ALA A 30 0.81 -6.96 13.07
C ALA A 30 1.40 -5.95 14.07
N PHE A 31 2.64 -6.17 14.49
CA PHE A 31 3.37 -5.26 15.37
C PHE A 31 3.66 -3.92 14.70
N LEU A 32 4.19 -3.92 13.48
CA LEU A 32 4.45 -2.71 12.69
C LEU A 32 3.16 -1.91 12.46
N ALA A 33 2.05 -2.60 12.16
CA ALA A 33 0.74 -1.96 12.02
C ALA A 33 0.27 -1.30 13.33
N ALA A 34 0.57 -1.89 14.51
CA ALA A 34 0.25 -1.27 15.79
C ALA A 34 1.13 -0.05 16.10
N VAL A 35 2.43 -0.12 15.78
CA VAL A 35 3.34 1.02 15.92
C VAL A 35 2.95 2.16 14.97
N ASP A 36 2.52 1.87 13.74
CA ASP A 36 2.07 2.90 12.80
C ASP A 36 0.80 3.64 13.29
N ARG A 37 0.04 3.06 14.22
CA ARG A 37 -1.05 3.78 14.90
C ARG A 37 -0.52 4.82 15.90
N LEU A 38 0.73 4.72 16.33
CA LEU A 38 1.41 5.67 17.22
C LEU A 38 2.63 6.31 16.51
N ARG A 39 2.45 6.95 15.35
CA ARG A 39 3.55 7.65 14.65
C ARG A 39 4.26 8.73 15.47
N ARG A 40 3.72 9.16 16.62
CA ARG A 40 4.45 9.97 17.61
C ARG A 40 5.70 9.27 18.17
N LEU A 41 5.81 7.95 18.01
CA LEU A 41 7.01 7.16 18.33
C LEU A 41 8.06 7.19 17.20
N TYR A 42 7.78 7.81 16.05
CA TYR A 42 8.76 7.93 14.95
C TYR A 42 9.71 9.11 15.12
N ASP A 43 9.27 10.20 15.77
CA ASP A 43 10.10 11.36 16.05
C ASP A 43 9.53 12.20 17.20
N GLY A 44 10.37 13.02 17.83
CA GLY A 44 9.99 13.97 18.87
C GLY A 44 10.06 13.44 20.31
N PRO A 45 9.47 14.16 21.28
CA PRO A 45 9.73 13.95 22.72
C PRO A 45 9.23 12.59 23.24
N LEU A 46 8.22 12.00 22.60
CA LEU A 46 7.71 10.68 22.97
C LEU A 46 8.71 9.57 22.61
N LEU A 47 9.43 9.71 21.49
CA LEU A 47 10.51 8.81 21.11
C LEU A 47 11.65 8.88 22.12
N ASP A 48 12.06 10.08 22.52
CA ASP A 48 13.12 10.27 23.52
C ASP A 48 12.75 9.60 24.84
N ARG A 49 11.50 9.77 25.29
CA ARG A 49 11.00 9.10 26.50
C ARG A 49 10.98 7.58 26.34
N ALA A 50 10.53 7.05 25.20
CA ALA A 50 10.53 5.61 24.92
C ALA A 50 11.95 5.03 24.96
N ILE A 51 12.94 5.74 24.41
CA ILE A 51 14.36 5.35 24.48
C ILE A 51 14.86 5.33 25.92
N CYS A 52 14.52 6.35 26.73
CA CYS A 52 14.89 6.38 28.14
C CYS A 52 14.28 5.21 28.91
N ARG A 53 12.98 4.92 28.74
CA ARG A 53 12.29 3.78 29.38
C ARG A 53 12.87 2.44 28.95
N TYR A 54 13.20 2.30 27.67
CA TYR A 54 13.85 1.11 27.14
C TYR A 54 15.20 0.84 27.83
N LYS A 55 16.05 1.88 27.95
CA LYS A 55 17.37 1.79 28.58
C LYS A 55 17.31 1.55 30.09
N ALA A 56 16.46 2.31 30.79
CA ALA A 56 16.43 2.32 32.26
C ALA A 56 15.56 1.21 32.87
N CYS A 57 14.46 0.84 32.21
CA CYS A 57 13.48 -0.09 32.77
C CYS A 57 13.52 -1.45 32.05
N TRP A 58 13.33 -1.45 30.73
CA TRP A 58 13.09 -2.69 29.99
C TRP A 58 14.34 -3.58 29.86
N LEU A 59 15.48 -3.04 29.45
CA LEU A 59 16.71 -3.82 29.27
C LEU A 59 17.19 -4.50 30.57
N PRO A 60 17.29 -3.81 31.71
CA PRO A 60 17.65 -4.44 32.98
C PRO A 60 16.65 -5.50 33.44
N LEU A 61 15.35 -5.29 33.20
CA LEU A 61 14.31 -6.28 33.51
C LEU A 61 14.47 -7.53 32.66
N LEU A 62 14.70 -7.36 31.36
CA LEU A 62 14.95 -8.46 30.43
C LEU A 62 16.23 -9.23 30.81
N ALA A 63 17.28 -8.53 31.23
CA ALA A 63 18.50 -9.14 31.73
C ALA A 63 18.21 -10.05 32.94
N LYS A 64 17.56 -9.53 33.99
CA LYS A 64 17.21 -10.32 35.18
C LYS A 64 16.35 -11.55 34.83
N HIS A 65 15.39 -11.39 33.92
CA HIS A 65 14.53 -12.49 33.48
C HIS A 65 15.33 -13.59 32.75
N CYS A 66 16.30 -13.22 31.91
CA CYS A 66 17.19 -14.18 31.24
C CYS A 66 18.13 -14.91 32.23
N GLU A 67 18.45 -14.26 33.36
CA GLU A 67 19.32 -14.78 34.42
C GLU A 67 18.64 -15.86 35.27
N CYS A 68 17.34 -15.68 35.55
CA CYS A 68 16.61 -16.49 36.53
C CYS A 68 16.13 -17.86 36.02
N GLY A 69 16.53 -18.30 34.82
CA GLY A 69 16.32 -19.67 34.33
C GLY A 69 14.92 -20.23 34.57
N VAL A 70 13.92 -19.74 33.82
CA VAL A 70 12.57 -20.33 33.66
C VAL A 70 11.90 -20.78 34.97
N THR A 71 11.41 -19.85 35.80
CA THR A 71 10.41 -20.20 36.83
C THR A 71 9.24 -19.21 37.01
N ASP A 72 9.18 -18.05 36.35
CA ASP A 72 8.11 -17.08 36.63
C ASP A 72 7.46 -16.43 35.38
N GLY A 73 6.66 -17.21 34.65
CA GLY A 73 5.67 -16.73 33.67
C GLY A 73 6.22 -16.04 32.41
N SER A 74 5.32 -15.74 31.45
CA SER A 74 5.69 -14.93 30.28
C SER A 74 5.86 -13.46 30.68
N LEU A 75 6.92 -12.81 30.18
CA LEU A 75 7.15 -11.38 30.32
C LEU A 75 6.45 -10.64 29.16
N TYR A 76 5.82 -9.51 29.45
CA TYR A 76 5.15 -8.71 28.44
C TYR A 76 5.82 -7.36 28.31
N VAL A 77 6.12 -6.98 27.08
CA VAL A 77 6.83 -5.74 26.76
C VAL A 77 5.83 -4.61 26.46
N PRO A 78 5.98 -3.41 27.06
CA PRO A 78 5.24 -2.22 26.65
C PRO A 78 5.48 -1.88 25.17
N LEU A 79 4.46 -1.41 24.44
CA LEU A 79 4.55 -1.20 22.98
C LEU A 79 5.68 -0.23 22.57
N ASP A 80 5.89 0.83 23.33
CA ASP A 80 6.96 1.81 23.10
C ASP A 80 8.35 1.20 23.31
N CYS A 81 8.53 0.44 24.39
CA CYS A 81 9.78 -0.28 24.66
C CYS A 81 10.01 -1.40 23.64
N GLU A 82 8.94 -2.07 23.20
CA GLU A 82 8.98 -3.11 22.16
C GLU A 82 9.46 -2.52 20.83
N TRP A 83 9.03 -1.30 20.50
CA TRP A 83 9.45 -0.61 19.28
C TRP A 83 10.94 -0.28 19.28
N ILE A 84 11.46 0.30 20.36
CA ILE A 84 12.89 0.59 20.47
C ILE A 84 13.70 -0.72 20.48
N TRP A 85 13.20 -1.73 21.18
CA TRP A 85 13.83 -3.05 21.20
C TRP A 85 13.82 -3.74 19.84
N HIS A 86 12.75 -3.59 19.06
CA HIS A 86 12.65 -4.07 17.69
C HIS A 86 13.75 -3.41 16.83
N CYS A 87 13.82 -2.08 16.80
CA CYS A 87 14.83 -1.34 16.04
C CYS A 87 16.26 -1.69 16.46
N HIS A 88 16.51 -1.87 17.76
CA HIS A 88 17.83 -2.24 18.26
C HIS A 88 18.24 -3.65 17.79
N ARG A 89 17.32 -4.62 17.77
CA ARG A 89 17.58 -6.01 17.34
C ARG A 89 17.79 -6.19 15.83
N LEU A 90 17.33 -5.25 15.00
CA LEU A 90 17.51 -5.32 13.55
C LEU A 90 18.98 -5.11 13.12
N ASN A 91 19.84 -4.63 14.03
CA ASN A 91 21.29 -4.71 13.90
C ASN A 91 21.87 -5.66 14.97
N PRO A 92 21.65 -6.99 14.84
CA PRO A 92 21.83 -7.93 15.94
C PRO A 92 23.31 -8.16 16.31
N VAL A 93 24.24 -7.99 15.37
CA VAL A 93 25.62 -8.49 15.48
C VAL A 93 26.60 -7.41 15.92
N VAL A 94 26.60 -6.27 15.23
CA VAL A 94 27.60 -5.22 15.48
C VAL A 94 27.27 -4.45 16.75
N GLN A 95 25.97 -4.30 17.02
CA GLN A 95 25.51 -3.34 18.00
C GLN A 95 24.65 -3.98 19.09
N TYR A 96 23.58 -4.72 18.79
CA TYR A 96 22.73 -5.29 19.85
C TYR A 96 23.47 -6.28 20.72
N LYS A 97 24.14 -7.27 20.11
CA LYS A 97 24.96 -8.24 20.82
C LYS A 97 26.07 -7.55 21.62
N LYS A 98 26.80 -6.64 20.99
CA LYS A 98 27.89 -5.89 21.62
C LYS A 98 27.41 -5.09 22.82
N ASP A 99 26.34 -4.32 22.68
CA ASP A 99 25.76 -3.53 23.76
C ASP A 99 25.25 -4.42 24.89
N CYS A 100 24.61 -5.56 24.57
CA CYS A 100 24.16 -6.49 25.59
C CYS A 100 25.33 -7.21 26.30
N GLU A 101 26.40 -7.55 25.59
CA GLU A 101 27.59 -8.17 26.15
C GLU A 101 28.40 -7.19 27.00
N GLU A 102 28.56 -5.93 26.56
CA GLU A 102 29.26 -4.88 27.31
C GLU A 102 28.49 -4.49 28.58
N THR A 103 27.17 -4.38 28.52
CA THR A 103 26.35 -3.95 29.67
C THR A 103 25.92 -5.10 30.59
N PHE A 104 25.62 -6.28 30.05
CA PHE A 104 25.02 -7.41 30.80
C PHE A 104 25.80 -8.73 30.70
N GLY A 105 26.91 -8.77 29.94
CA GLY A 105 27.75 -9.96 29.79
C GLY A 105 27.14 -11.10 28.97
N ARG A 106 25.98 -10.90 28.34
CA ARG A 106 25.30 -11.92 27.52
C ARG A 106 24.31 -11.31 26.52
N ILE A 107 23.96 -12.08 25.50
CA ILE A 107 22.88 -11.72 24.56
C ILE A 107 21.52 -11.92 25.24
N LEU A 108 20.68 -10.89 25.23
CA LEU A 108 19.31 -10.96 25.71
C LEU A 108 18.40 -11.54 24.62
N ASN A 109 17.83 -12.72 24.86
CA ASN A 109 16.98 -13.41 23.88
C ASN A 109 15.48 -13.15 24.11
N ASN A 110 14.67 -13.44 23.10
CA ASN A 110 13.22 -13.26 23.10
C ASN A 110 12.44 -14.43 23.75
N HIS A 111 13.11 -15.35 24.46
CA HIS A 111 12.43 -16.51 25.04
C HIS A 111 11.43 -16.07 26.12
N ASN A 112 10.19 -16.55 26.01
CA ASN A 112 9.07 -16.24 26.91
C ASN A 112 8.68 -14.75 27.00
N VAL A 113 9.14 -13.91 26.05
CA VAL A 113 8.68 -12.53 25.93
C VAL A 113 7.54 -12.48 24.91
N LYS A 114 6.39 -11.97 25.33
CA LYS A 114 5.21 -11.79 24.50
C LYS A 114 5.02 -10.32 24.18
N SER A 115 4.67 -10.04 22.92
CA SER A 115 4.26 -8.70 22.50
C SER A 115 3.03 -8.27 23.29
N SER A 116 2.91 -6.97 23.55
CA SER A 116 1.71 -6.35 24.13
C SER A 116 0.42 -6.68 23.35
N LEU A 117 0.55 -7.05 22.08
CA LEU A 117 -0.56 -7.41 21.19
C LEU A 117 -1.05 -8.85 21.36
N GLN A 118 -0.34 -9.71 22.08
CA GLN A 118 -0.66 -11.13 22.24
C GLN A 118 -1.34 -11.42 23.58
N GLY A 119 -2.67 -11.59 23.54
CA GLY A 119 -3.45 -12.23 24.60
C GLY A 119 -4.39 -11.31 25.40
N ASN A 120 -5.41 -11.92 26.02
CA ASN A 120 -6.47 -11.25 26.79
C ASN A 120 -6.03 -10.71 28.16
N SER A 121 -4.73 -10.67 28.45
CA SER A 121 -4.21 -10.45 29.80
C SER A 121 -3.56 -9.08 30.03
N LYS A 122 -4.08 -8.03 29.38
CA LYS A 122 -3.62 -6.64 29.57
C LYS A 122 -3.62 -6.23 31.06
N LEU A 123 -4.53 -6.80 31.85
CA LEU A 123 -4.64 -6.57 33.29
C LEU A 123 -3.45 -7.18 34.06
N GLU A 124 -3.12 -8.46 33.85
CA GLU A 124 -1.98 -9.09 34.54
C GLU A 124 -0.65 -8.41 34.16
N MET A 125 -0.52 -7.96 32.90
CA MET A 125 0.64 -7.19 32.43
C MET A 125 0.80 -5.87 33.19
N THR A 126 -0.30 -5.11 33.26
CA THR A 126 -0.33 -3.80 33.93
C THR A 126 -0.05 -3.96 35.42
N GLU A 127 -0.64 -4.95 36.07
CA GLU A 127 -0.40 -5.23 37.49
C GLU A 127 1.06 -5.62 37.78
N LYS A 128 1.67 -6.48 36.96
CA LYS A 128 3.09 -6.85 37.11
C LYS A 128 4.00 -5.65 36.91
N TRP A 129 3.75 -4.83 35.88
CA TRP A 129 4.53 -3.62 35.63
C TRP A 129 4.40 -2.59 36.75
N SER A 130 3.18 -2.32 37.22
CA SER A 130 2.95 -1.39 38.34
C SER A 130 3.57 -1.85 39.65
N ARG A 131 3.77 -3.15 39.86
CA ARG A 131 4.53 -3.66 41.02
C ARG A 131 6.04 -3.40 40.92
N LEU A 132 6.59 -3.46 39.70
CA LEU A 132 8.02 -3.27 39.44
C LEU A 132 8.41 -1.79 39.31
N TYR A 133 7.52 -0.99 38.70
CA TYR A 133 7.70 0.43 38.44
C TYR A 133 6.40 1.18 38.78
N PRO A 134 6.13 1.48 40.06
CA PRO A 134 4.88 2.10 40.50
C PRO A 134 4.65 3.51 39.94
N GLU A 135 5.74 4.23 39.61
CA GLU A 135 5.68 5.60 39.09
C GLU A 135 5.58 5.66 37.55
N GLU A 136 5.76 4.55 36.84
CA GLU A 136 5.73 4.52 35.38
C GLU A 136 4.54 3.71 34.86
N PRO A 137 3.60 4.33 34.11
CA PRO A 137 2.46 3.61 33.57
C PRO A 137 2.89 2.62 32.49
N PHE A 138 2.24 1.45 32.41
CA PHE A 138 2.57 0.44 31.40
C PHE A 138 2.34 0.97 29.97
N GLU A 139 1.30 1.76 29.74
CA GLU A 139 1.05 2.47 28.47
C GLU A 139 1.37 3.96 28.64
N LEU A 140 2.16 4.52 27.73
CA LEU A 140 2.43 5.96 27.71
C LEU A 140 1.19 6.74 27.31
N ASP A 141 0.78 7.69 28.16
CA ASP A 141 -0.16 8.72 27.77
C ASP A 141 0.58 9.79 26.94
N CYS A 142 0.06 10.09 25.76
CA CYS A 142 0.64 11.01 24.79
C CYS A 142 0.70 12.48 25.29
N SER A 143 0.20 12.74 26.49
CA SER A 143 0.17 14.03 27.19
C SER A 143 1.37 14.30 28.10
N SER A 144 2.18 13.27 28.41
CA SER A 144 3.24 13.37 29.43
C SER A 144 4.65 13.34 28.79
N THR A 145 5.30 14.50 28.78
CA THR A 145 6.50 14.78 27.96
C THR A 145 7.81 14.99 28.75
N SER A 146 7.87 14.77 30.06
CA SER A 146 9.11 14.97 30.83
C SER A 146 10.05 13.74 30.77
N SER A 147 11.00 13.77 29.83
CA SER A 147 12.06 12.75 29.72
C SER A 147 13.16 12.89 30.79
N GLU A 148 13.31 14.10 31.37
CA GLU A 148 14.38 14.44 32.31
C GLU A 148 14.20 13.79 33.69
N GLU A 149 12.95 13.55 34.14
CA GLU A 149 12.68 12.96 35.45
C GLU A 149 13.04 11.46 35.56
N ILE A 150 13.12 10.74 34.43
CA ILE A 150 13.31 9.27 34.43
C ILE A 150 14.79 8.89 34.58
N LEU A 151 15.68 9.63 33.90
CA LEU A 151 17.12 9.33 33.91
C LEU A 151 17.75 9.63 35.28
N ASP A 152 17.26 10.67 35.96
CA ASP A 152 17.69 11.05 37.31
C ASP A 152 17.14 10.11 38.40
N LYS A 153 15.95 9.52 38.20
CA LYS A 153 15.31 8.60 39.17
C LYS A 153 15.86 7.17 39.11
N TYR A 154 16.30 6.71 37.95
CA TYR A 154 16.84 5.36 37.75
C TYR A 154 18.27 5.38 37.19
N PRO A 155 19.26 5.82 37.99
CA PRO A 155 20.64 6.01 37.53
C PRO A 155 21.39 4.70 37.24
N GLY A 156 20.83 3.54 37.60
CA GLY A 156 21.52 2.24 37.57
C GLY A 156 21.80 1.63 36.20
N ALA A 157 21.33 2.23 35.10
CA ALA A 157 21.54 1.70 33.74
C ALA A 157 21.84 2.79 32.71
N ALA A 158 22.17 4.01 33.15
CA ALA A 158 22.55 5.09 32.26
C ALA A 158 24.03 4.98 31.88
N SER A 159 24.43 3.99 31.07
CA SER A 159 25.62 4.14 30.21
C SER A 159 25.78 3.03 29.14
N SER A 160 26.33 3.47 28.01
CA SER A 160 27.01 2.73 26.92
C SER A 160 26.26 2.18 25.70
N ILE A 161 24.96 2.43 25.48
CA ILE A 161 24.39 2.20 24.13
C ILE A 161 24.83 3.35 23.22
N SER A 162 25.90 3.13 22.44
CA SER A 162 26.44 4.11 21.48
C SER A 162 25.63 4.21 20.19
N TYR A 163 24.69 3.29 19.98
CA TYR A 163 23.87 3.25 18.78
C TYR A 163 22.88 4.40 18.70
N ASP A 164 22.78 4.99 17.51
CA ASP A 164 21.76 5.99 17.21
C ASP A 164 20.39 5.32 16.98
N LEU A 165 19.69 5.09 18.09
CA LEU A 165 18.33 4.54 18.11
C LEU A 165 17.33 5.46 17.40
N VAL A 166 17.57 6.78 17.36
CA VAL A 166 16.69 7.74 16.67
C VAL A 166 16.79 7.53 15.16
N SER A 167 18.00 7.43 14.63
CA SER A 167 18.21 7.11 13.21
C SER A 167 17.68 5.72 12.85
N ALA A 168 17.83 4.72 13.73
CA ALA A 168 17.28 3.38 13.51
C ALA A 168 15.73 3.40 13.39
N VAL A 169 15.07 4.14 14.27
CA VAL A 169 13.60 4.34 14.23
C VAL A 169 13.17 5.04 12.94
N LYS A 170 13.91 6.05 12.48
CA LYS A 170 13.60 6.76 11.21
C LYS A 170 13.71 5.85 9.99
N ARG A 171 14.64 4.90 9.98
CA ARG A 171 14.76 3.93 8.89
C ARG A 171 13.61 2.93 8.93
N GLN A 172 13.28 2.39 10.11
CA GLN A 172 12.22 1.40 10.25
C GLN A 172 10.81 1.97 10.05
N SER A 173 10.59 3.25 10.36
CA SER A 173 9.30 3.92 10.05
C SER A 173 9.05 3.97 8.54
N SER A 174 10.08 4.24 7.74
CA SER A 174 9.98 4.18 6.27
C SER A 174 9.74 2.76 5.76
N PHE A 175 10.35 1.75 6.40
CA PHE A 175 10.16 0.35 6.07
C PHE A 175 8.73 -0.13 6.30
N CYS A 176 8.09 0.30 7.40
CA CYS A 176 6.70 -0.05 7.73
C CYS A 176 5.74 0.22 6.56
N TYR A 177 5.90 1.35 5.86
CA TYR A 177 5.11 1.65 4.67
C TYR A 177 5.36 0.71 3.48
N GLN A 178 6.60 0.29 3.29
CA GLN A 178 6.97 -0.59 2.18
C GLN A 178 6.32 -1.97 2.35
N VAL A 179 6.17 -2.43 3.60
CA VAL A 179 5.61 -3.76 3.93
C VAL A 179 4.14 -3.75 4.35
N SER A 180 3.47 -2.60 4.41
CA SER A 180 2.08 -2.50 4.87
C SER A 180 1.02 -2.93 3.83
N ARG A 181 1.42 -3.51 2.69
CA ARG A 181 0.44 -3.94 1.67
C ARG A 181 -0.42 -5.09 2.21
N PRO A 182 -1.75 -5.10 1.92
CA PRO A 182 -2.60 -6.23 2.28
C PRO A 182 -2.08 -7.56 1.71
N SER A 183 -1.49 -7.52 0.50
CA SER A 183 -0.90 -8.70 -0.16
C SER A 183 0.22 -9.37 0.64
N MET A 184 0.90 -8.65 1.54
CA MET A 184 2.00 -9.22 2.33
C MET A 184 1.52 -10.06 3.53
N HIS A 185 0.24 -9.96 3.88
CA HIS A 185 -0.35 -10.74 4.98
C HIS A 185 -0.84 -12.12 4.52
N ASP A 186 -0.87 -12.38 3.20
CA ASP A 186 -1.30 -13.65 2.62
C ASP A 186 -0.22 -14.73 2.82
N ASN A 187 -0.65 -15.94 3.18
CA ASN A 187 0.26 -17.05 3.47
C ASN A 187 1.08 -17.46 2.25
N ARG A 188 0.49 -17.46 1.04
CA ARG A 188 1.21 -17.81 -0.19
C ARG A 188 2.36 -16.85 -0.44
N PHE A 189 2.14 -15.57 -0.15
CA PHE A 189 3.16 -14.54 -0.30
C PHE A 189 4.31 -14.78 0.68
N LEU A 190 4.01 -15.01 1.96
CA LEU A 190 5.00 -15.21 3.01
C LEU A 190 5.80 -16.52 2.83
N GLU A 191 5.14 -17.62 2.47
CA GLU A 191 5.83 -18.89 2.19
C GLU A 191 6.80 -18.75 1.01
N ALA A 192 6.35 -18.10 -0.07
CA ALA A 192 7.21 -17.85 -1.22
C ALA A 192 8.33 -16.84 -0.90
N ALA A 193 8.11 -15.90 0.02
CA ALA A 193 9.14 -14.99 0.53
C ALA A 193 10.20 -15.74 1.34
N VAL A 194 9.82 -16.73 2.16
CA VAL A 194 10.75 -17.59 2.91
C VAL A 194 11.63 -18.40 1.94
N ASN A 195 11.03 -18.99 0.90
CA ASN A 195 11.79 -19.74 -0.11
C ASN A 195 12.82 -18.86 -0.83
N ARG A 196 12.45 -17.60 -1.10
CA ARG A 196 13.36 -16.60 -1.70
C ARG A 196 14.44 -16.14 -0.72
N TYR A 197 14.12 -15.98 0.56
CA TYR A 197 15.10 -15.67 1.60
C TYR A 197 16.16 -16.77 1.72
N LYS A 198 15.77 -18.04 1.67
CA LYS A 198 16.72 -19.17 1.59
C LYS A 198 17.60 -19.08 0.34
N GLY A 199 17.01 -18.80 -0.82
CA GLY A 199 17.73 -18.51 -2.06
C GLY A 199 18.74 -17.36 -1.93
N PHE A 200 18.38 -16.32 -1.18
CA PHE A 200 19.24 -15.16 -0.96
C PHE A 200 20.43 -15.50 -0.06
N LEU A 201 20.21 -16.23 1.04
CA LEU A 201 21.29 -16.72 1.91
C LEU A 201 22.25 -17.64 1.16
N HIS A 202 21.72 -18.55 0.34
CA HIS A 202 22.53 -19.43 -0.49
C HIS A 202 23.37 -18.64 -1.51
N LEU A 203 22.80 -17.59 -2.10
CA LEU A 203 23.53 -16.71 -3.04
C LEU A 203 24.71 -16.00 -2.34
N ILE A 204 24.48 -15.49 -1.13
CA ILE A 204 25.55 -14.88 -0.32
C ILE A 204 26.64 -15.90 -0.02
N LYS A 205 26.26 -17.10 0.45
CA LYS A 205 27.21 -18.18 0.72
C LYS A 205 28.10 -18.48 -0.50
N LYS A 206 27.49 -18.65 -1.68
CA LYS A 206 28.20 -18.91 -2.92
C LYS A 206 29.18 -17.79 -3.30
N ASN A 207 28.81 -16.53 -3.05
CA ASN A 207 29.69 -15.39 -3.27
C ASN A 207 30.89 -15.41 -2.31
N GLU A 208 30.67 -15.75 -1.03
CA GLU A 208 31.73 -15.87 -0.03
C GLU A 208 32.69 -17.01 -0.34
N ASP A 209 32.16 -18.18 -0.73
CA ASP A 209 32.94 -19.34 -1.15
C ASP A 209 33.81 -19.01 -2.38
N GLN A 210 33.32 -18.12 -3.26
CA GLN A 210 34.05 -17.60 -4.41
C GLN A 210 34.94 -16.39 -4.10
N SER A 211 35.07 -16.00 -2.83
CA SER A 211 35.82 -14.81 -2.38
C SER A 211 35.39 -13.50 -3.03
N LYS A 212 34.13 -13.41 -3.47
CA LYS A 212 33.53 -12.21 -4.06
C LYS A 212 32.90 -11.36 -2.96
N LYS A 213 33.48 -10.19 -2.69
CA LYS A 213 32.88 -9.19 -1.79
C LYS A 213 31.83 -8.37 -2.54
N LEU A 214 30.65 -8.95 -2.76
CA LEU A 214 29.55 -8.31 -3.48
C LEU A 214 28.45 -7.89 -2.51
N PHE A 215 27.98 -6.67 -2.66
CA PHE A 215 26.90 -6.10 -1.86
C PHE A 215 25.56 -6.60 -2.43
N CYS A 216 24.93 -7.54 -1.71
CA CYS A 216 23.65 -8.13 -2.10
C CYS A 216 22.49 -7.30 -1.54
N VAL A 217 21.57 -6.85 -2.39
CA VAL A 217 20.44 -5.99 -1.98
C VAL A 217 19.15 -6.82 -1.95
N PRO A 218 18.48 -6.98 -0.79
CA PRO A 218 17.24 -7.73 -0.68
C PRO A 218 16.05 -6.98 -1.33
N THR A 219 15.09 -7.72 -1.88
CA THR A 219 13.73 -7.21 -2.17
C THR A 219 12.91 -7.14 -0.88
N TYR A 220 11.82 -6.35 -0.82
CA TYR A 220 11.10 -6.13 0.45
C TYR A 220 10.44 -7.39 1.05
N ASP A 221 10.11 -8.40 0.23
CA ASP A 221 9.67 -9.71 0.71
C ASP A 221 10.81 -10.45 1.43
N ILE A 222 12.01 -10.46 0.84
CA ILE A 222 13.21 -11.06 1.44
C ILE A 222 13.61 -10.29 2.70
N ASP A 223 13.58 -8.96 2.65
CA ASP A 223 13.97 -8.08 3.76
C ASP A 223 13.00 -8.22 4.94
N LEU A 224 11.70 -8.35 4.70
CA LEU A 224 10.71 -8.66 5.73
C LEU A 224 11.02 -9.96 6.47
N ILE A 225 11.30 -11.04 5.72
CA ILE A 225 11.66 -12.34 6.30
C ILE A 225 13.02 -12.28 7.01
N TRP A 226 13.98 -11.54 6.45
CA TRP A 226 15.28 -11.35 7.07
C TRP A 226 15.16 -10.61 8.41
N HIS A 227 14.39 -9.51 8.47
CA HIS A 227 14.08 -8.83 9.73
C HIS A 227 13.42 -9.78 10.73
N SER A 228 12.44 -10.58 10.28
CA SER A 228 11.76 -11.57 11.13
C SER A 228 12.73 -12.58 11.74
N HIS A 229 13.74 -13.00 10.98
CA HIS A 229 14.80 -13.87 11.45
C HIS A 229 15.71 -13.16 12.46
N GLN A 230 16.15 -11.93 12.17
CA GLN A 230 17.02 -11.12 13.05
C GLN A 230 16.39 -10.78 14.40
N LEU A 231 15.05 -10.67 14.46
CA LEU A 231 14.31 -10.47 15.72
C LEU A 231 14.44 -11.63 16.71
N HIS A 232 15.06 -12.75 16.30
CA HIS A 232 15.44 -13.88 17.13
C HIS A 232 16.98 -14.00 17.16
N PRO A 233 17.70 -13.13 17.91
CA PRO A 233 19.16 -12.98 17.76
C PRO A 233 19.95 -14.27 17.99
N ALA A 234 19.56 -15.11 18.95
CA ALA A 234 20.26 -16.35 19.23
C ALA A 234 20.10 -17.38 18.09
N SER A 235 18.85 -17.60 17.64
CA SER A 235 18.53 -18.48 16.52
C SER A 235 19.21 -18.00 15.23
N TYR A 236 19.14 -16.69 14.95
CA TYR A 236 19.81 -16.06 13.82
C TYR A 236 21.34 -16.25 13.85
N CYS A 237 21.98 -16.01 15.00
CA CYS A 237 23.43 -16.21 15.12
C CYS A 237 23.81 -17.67 14.85
N ASN A 238 23.08 -18.63 15.44
CA ASN A 238 23.35 -20.05 15.26
C ASN A 238 23.17 -20.49 13.80
N ASP A 239 22.08 -20.07 13.17
CA ASP A 239 21.76 -20.43 11.78
C ASP A 239 22.78 -19.82 10.80
N MET A 240 23.15 -18.54 10.99
CA MET A 240 24.15 -17.89 10.14
C MET A 240 25.56 -18.47 10.35
N ILE A 241 25.97 -18.78 11.58
CA ILE A 241 27.26 -19.44 11.84
C ILE A 241 27.28 -20.84 11.21
N LYS A 242 26.19 -21.61 11.32
CA LYS A 242 26.07 -22.94 10.69
C LYS A 242 26.16 -22.85 9.16
N LEU A 243 25.61 -21.80 8.56
CA LEU A 243 25.54 -21.65 7.11
C LEU A 243 26.78 -21.00 6.48
N LEU A 244 27.22 -19.87 7.03
CA LEU A 244 28.26 -18.97 6.48
C LEU A 244 29.55 -18.96 7.30
N GLY A 245 29.58 -19.60 8.48
CA GLY A 245 30.71 -19.55 9.41
C GLY A 245 30.85 -18.22 10.17
N LYS A 246 30.02 -17.22 9.86
CA LYS A 246 29.94 -15.92 10.51
C LYS A 246 28.51 -15.41 10.47
N VAL A 247 28.19 -14.43 11.31
CA VAL A 247 26.86 -13.82 11.27
C VAL A 247 26.81 -12.75 10.19
N LEU A 248 25.78 -12.80 9.35
CA LEU A 248 25.56 -11.83 8.29
C LEU A 248 25.10 -10.49 8.88
N GLU A 249 25.83 -9.42 8.55
CA GLU A 249 25.51 -8.05 8.96
C GLU A 249 24.40 -7.47 8.07
N HIS A 250 23.46 -6.76 8.69
CA HIS A 250 22.43 -5.97 8.00
C HIS A 250 22.77 -4.51 8.22
N ASP A 251 23.42 -3.89 7.22
CA ASP A 251 23.71 -2.46 7.20
C ASP A 251 22.63 -1.76 6.37
N ASP A 252 21.64 -1.20 7.07
CA ASP A 252 20.52 -0.47 6.48
C ASP A 252 20.75 1.04 6.38
N THR A 253 21.98 1.51 6.62
CA THR A 253 22.28 2.96 6.69
C THR A 253 22.15 3.69 5.36
N ASP A 254 22.25 2.98 4.24
CA ASP A 254 22.10 3.55 2.91
C ASP A 254 20.63 3.48 2.45
N SER A 255 20.06 4.64 2.15
CA SER A 255 18.70 4.78 1.60
C SER A 255 18.67 5.45 0.22
N ASP A 256 19.84 5.81 -0.34
CA ASP A 256 19.93 6.52 -1.61
C ASP A 256 19.77 5.56 -2.79
N ARG A 257 18.57 5.57 -3.38
CA ARG A 257 18.20 4.77 -4.55
C ARG A 257 18.46 5.47 -5.89
N SER A 258 19.14 6.62 -5.88
CA SER A 258 19.44 7.34 -7.11
C SER A 258 20.29 6.48 -8.05
N LYS A 259 20.05 6.60 -9.35
CA LYS A 259 20.74 5.82 -10.37
C LYS A 259 22.27 5.95 -10.25
N GLY A 260 22.97 4.80 -10.29
CA GLY A 260 24.42 4.72 -10.17
C GLY A 260 24.97 4.78 -8.75
N LYS A 261 24.12 4.83 -7.72
CA LYS A 261 24.52 4.74 -6.31
C LYS A 261 24.65 3.29 -5.84
N LYS A 262 25.18 3.08 -4.62
CA LYS A 262 25.49 1.77 -4.03
C LYS A 262 24.29 0.81 -4.10
N LEU A 263 23.10 1.28 -3.75
CA LEU A 263 21.88 0.45 -3.79
C LEU A 263 21.46 0.07 -5.21
N ASP A 264 21.49 1.01 -6.16
CA ASP A 264 21.10 0.76 -7.56
C ASP A 264 22.06 -0.22 -8.25
N VAL A 265 23.37 -0.02 -8.06
CA VAL A 265 24.41 -0.90 -8.58
C VAL A 265 24.35 -2.28 -7.90
N GLY A 266 24.22 -2.31 -6.57
CA GLY A 266 24.11 -3.56 -5.81
C GLY A 266 22.86 -4.36 -6.17
N PHE A 267 21.73 -3.69 -6.35
CA PHE A 267 20.48 -4.34 -6.76
C PHE A 267 20.57 -4.91 -8.18
N SER A 268 21.16 -4.17 -9.12
CA SER A 268 21.38 -4.63 -10.49
C SER A 268 22.29 -5.87 -10.54
N GLU A 269 23.36 -5.86 -9.75
CA GLU A 269 24.31 -6.97 -9.65
C GLU A 269 23.67 -8.20 -8.97
N THR A 270 22.92 -8.00 -7.88
CA THR A 270 22.18 -9.07 -7.20
C THR A 270 21.15 -9.71 -8.14
N THR A 271 20.43 -8.89 -8.90
CA THR A 271 19.44 -9.35 -9.88
C THR A 271 20.10 -10.26 -10.92
N LYS A 272 21.25 -9.84 -11.46
CA LYS A 272 21.99 -10.61 -12.45
C LYS A 272 22.44 -11.96 -11.89
N GLN A 273 23.04 -11.99 -10.71
CA GLN A 273 23.52 -13.23 -10.11
C GLN A 273 22.40 -14.19 -9.72
N TRP A 274 21.27 -13.65 -9.27
CA TRP A 274 20.08 -14.42 -8.97
C TRP A 274 19.55 -15.11 -10.24
N GLU A 275 19.44 -14.37 -11.34
CA GLU A 275 19.02 -14.92 -12.64
C GLU A 275 20.03 -15.93 -13.18
N ASP A 276 21.34 -15.66 -13.06
CA ASP A 276 22.38 -16.59 -13.51
C ASP A 276 22.36 -17.89 -12.69
N THR A 277 22.17 -17.79 -11.37
CA THR A 277 22.26 -18.94 -10.44
C THR A 277 20.98 -19.77 -10.43
N TYR A 278 19.81 -19.15 -10.47
CA TYR A 278 18.53 -19.85 -10.33
C TYR A 278 17.71 -19.87 -11.61
N GLY A 279 18.02 -19.05 -12.63
CA GLY A 279 17.18 -18.95 -13.83
C GLY A 279 15.79 -18.41 -13.55
N LEU A 280 15.61 -17.72 -12.41
CA LEU A 280 14.36 -17.13 -11.95
C LEU A 280 14.50 -15.61 -11.88
N ARG A 281 13.39 -14.87 -11.99
CA ARG A 281 13.43 -13.41 -11.81
C ARG A 281 13.61 -12.99 -10.36
N TYR A 282 14.49 -12.01 -10.15
CA TYR A 282 14.69 -11.45 -8.83
C TYR A 282 13.61 -10.46 -8.44
N TRP A 283 13.14 -9.62 -9.37
CA TRP A 283 12.02 -8.71 -9.11
C TRP A 283 10.70 -9.49 -9.02
N ARG A 284 9.78 -9.03 -8.16
CA ARG A 284 8.46 -9.66 -7.96
C ARG A 284 7.39 -8.61 -7.73
N ALA A 285 6.18 -8.90 -8.18
CA ALA A 285 5.05 -7.99 -8.00
C ALA A 285 4.74 -7.81 -6.50
N GLY A 286 4.55 -6.56 -6.08
CA GLY A 286 4.28 -6.20 -4.68
C GLY A 286 5.50 -6.17 -3.75
N THR A 287 6.70 -6.56 -4.21
CA THR A 287 7.93 -6.61 -3.38
C THR A 287 8.93 -5.50 -3.71
N MET A 288 8.62 -4.69 -4.72
CA MET A 288 9.43 -3.56 -5.15
C MET A 288 9.07 -2.28 -4.40
N TYR A 289 9.98 -1.32 -4.41
CA TYR A 289 9.81 -0.02 -3.76
C TYR A 289 8.50 0.67 -4.15
N ARG A 290 7.70 1.07 -3.15
CA ARG A 290 6.36 1.64 -3.31
C ARG A 290 6.35 3.14 -3.60
N GLY A 291 7.49 3.81 -3.53
CA GLY A 291 7.55 5.28 -3.49
C GLY A 291 7.82 5.81 -2.08
N LYS A 292 7.84 7.13 -1.96
CA LYS A 292 8.10 7.80 -0.67
C LYS A 292 6.94 7.59 0.30
N PHE A 293 7.23 7.66 1.60
CA PHE A 293 6.20 7.60 2.62
C PHE A 293 5.24 8.80 2.45
N PRO A 294 3.92 8.57 2.32
CA PRO A 294 2.96 9.66 2.12
C PRO A 294 3.00 10.68 3.24
N SER A 295 2.71 11.92 2.89
CA SER A 295 2.70 13.00 3.86
C SER A 295 1.58 12.81 4.89
N GLN A 296 1.86 13.15 6.15
CA GLN A 296 0.84 13.08 7.20
C GLN A 296 -0.17 14.19 6.99
N VAL A 297 -1.45 13.82 6.94
CA VAL A 297 -2.56 14.78 6.78
C VAL A 297 -2.77 15.59 8.07
N ILE A 298 -2.42 15.01 9.23
CA ILE A 298 -2.61 15.63 10.55
C ILE A 298 -1.35 15.39 11.39
N SER A 299 -0.79 16.47 11.96
CA SER A 299 0.42 16.41 12.79
C SER A 299 0.15 16.01 14.25
N HIS A 300 -1.09 16.11 14.72
CA HIS A 300 -1.49 15.80 16.10
C HIS A 300 -2.62 14.77 16.15
N SER A 301 -2.35 13.58 16.74
CA SER A 301 -3.41 12.61 17.05
C SER A 301 -4.46 13.24 17.98
N TYR A 302 -5.75 13.21 17.59
CA TYR A 302 -6.88 13.58 18.46
C TYR A 302 -7.14 12.55 19.56
N PHE A 303 -6.65 11.32 19.39
CA PHE A 303 -6.77 10.25 20.37
C PHE A 303 -5.52 10.28 21.26
N SER A 304 -5.69 10.73 22.51
CA SER A 304 -4.60 10.84 23.49
C SER A 304 -4.19 9.49 24.09
N SER A 305 -5.06 8.48 23.99
CA SER A 305 -4.81 7.18 24.61
C SER A 305 -5.28 5.99 23.75
N HIS A 306 -4.58 4.88 23.88
CA HIS A 306 -5.00 3.55 23.40
C HIS A 306 -6.35 3.07 24.00
N ARG A 307 -6.96 3.85 24.92
CA ARG A 307 -8.24 3.54 25.60
C ARG A 307 -9.46 4.02 24.84
N ASP A 308 -9.32 4.98 23.93
CA ASP A 308 -10.43 5.42 23.09
C ASP A 308 -10.61 4.46 21.91
N VAL A 309 -10.70 3.17 22.21
CA VAL A 309 -11.39 2.25 21.32
C VAL A 309 -12.84 2.69 21.37
N ASN A 310 -13.22 3.62 20.49
CA ASN A 310 -14.56 3.58 19.97
C ASN A 310 -14.71 2.14 19.48
N LYS A 311 -15.39 1.29 20.26
CA LYS A 311 -15.81 -0.04 19.80
C LYS A 311 -16.27 0.20 18.39
N THR A 312 -15.65 -0.43 17.40
CA THR A 312 -15.99 -0.28 15.99
C THR A 312 -17.50 -0.47 15.93
N ILE A 313 -18.25 0.63 15.89
CA ILE A 313 -19.70 0.54 15.98
C ILE A 313 -20.07 -0.13 14.67
N PRO A 314 -20.72 -1.30 14.70
CA PRO A 314 -21.06 -2.00 13.48
C PRO A 314 -21.83 -1.04 12.57
N TYR A 315 -21.29 -0.83 11.36
CA TYR A 315 -21.85 0.08 10.37
C TYR A 315 -23.17 -0.50 9.88
N ASN A 316 -24.28 -0.15 10.54
CA ASN A 316 -25.61 -0.59 10.17
C ASN A 316 -26.31 0.51 9.36
N SER A 317 -25.88 0.74 8.12
CA SER A 317 -26.69 1.57 7.22
C SER A 317 -27.99 0.84 6.88
N GLN A 318 -29.12 1.50 7.09
CA GLN A 318 -30.42 0.92 6.76
C GLN A 318 -30.68 0.95 5.23
N HIS A 319 -29.84 1.67 4.46
CA HIS A 319 -29.92 1.75 3.00
C HIS A 319 -28.60 1.34 2.32
N CYS A 320 -28.11 0.12 2.59
CA CYS A 320 -27.00 -0.44 1.81
C CYS A 320 -27.36 -0.54 0.32
N ILE A 321 -26.41 -0.16 -0.53
CA ILE A 321 -26.39 -0.53 -1.95
C ILE A 321 -25.49 -1.75 -2.03
N ALA A 322 -26.08 -2.95 -2.11
CA ALA A 322 -25.29 -4.17 -2.28
C ALA A 322 -24.66 -4.15 -3.68
N LEU A 323 -23.33 -4.08 -3.74
CA LEU A 323 -22.58 -4.06 -4.99
C LEU A 323 -21.66 -5.28 -5.05
N THR A 324 -21.53 -5.87 -6.23
CA THR A 324 -20.50 -6.88 -6.46
C THR A 324 -19.14 -6.19 -6.39
N HIS A 325 -18.33 -6.58 -5.41
CA HIS A 325 -17.00 -6.00 -5.22
C HIS A 325 -16.01 -6.59 -6.24
N PRO A 326 -15.53 -5.82 -7.23
CA PRO A 326 -14.58 -6.35 -8.19
C PRO A 326 -13.23 -6.60 -7.49
N MET A 327 -12.63 -7.76 -7.74
CA MET A 327 -11.27 -8.06 -7.28
C MET A 327 -10.27 -7.59 -8.33
N VAL A 328 -9.13 -7.07 -7.90
CA VAL A 328 -8.05 -6.57 -8.77
C VAL A 328 -6.70 -7.15 -8.36
N VAL A 329 -5.87 -7.46 -9.35
CA VAL A 329 -4.43 -7.65 -9.15
C VAL A 329 -3.77 -6.28 -9.27
N GLU A 330 -3.26 -5.77 -8.14
CA GLU A 330 -2.73 -4.41 -8.03
C GLU A 330 -1.46 -4.20 -8.87
N VAL A 331 -0.60 -5.22 -8.99
CA VAL A 331 0.60 -5.14 -9.83
C VAL A 331 0.79 -6.47 -10.57
N VAL A 332 0.77 -6.41 -11.89
CA VAL A 332 1.21 -7.49 -12.78
C VAL A 332 2.50 -7.04 -13.44
N LEU A 333 3.56 -7.79 -13.23
CA LEU A 333 4.84 -7.58 -13.90
C LEU A 333 5.00 -8.63 -14.99
N LEU A 334 5.24 -8.18 -16.22
CA LEU A 334 5.40 -9.04 -17.39
C LEU A 334 6.72 -8.73 -18.08
N GLU A 335 7.55 -9.75 -18.24
CA GLU A 335 8.77 -9.71 -19.06
C GLU A 335 8.76 -10.84 -20.09
N ILE A 336 9.22 -10.50 -21.29
CA ILE A 336 9.54 -11.47 -22.33
C ILE A 336 11.03 -11.68 -22.33
N VAL A 337 11.47 -12.90 -22.01
CA VAL A 337 12.88 -13.21 -21.83
C VAL A 337 13.52 -13.67 -23.13
N GLU A 338 12.91 -14.64 -23.80
CA GLU A 338 13.52 -15.30 -24.95
C GLU A 338 12.46 -15.84 -25.92
N VAL A 339 12.85 -15.95 -27.20
CA VAL A 339 12.05 -16.59 -28.26
C VAL A 339 12.88 -17.72 -28.86
N LYS A 340 12.30 -18.91 -28.93
CA LYS A 340 12.91 -20.10 -29.54
C LYS A 340 12.19 -20.47 -30.84
N ASN A 341 12.93 -21.06 -31.78
CA ASN A 341 12.43 -21.58 -33.05
C ASN A 341 11.83 -20.50 -33.99
N LEU A 342 12.41 -19.30 -34.02
CA LEU A 342 11.99 -18.24 -34.92
C LEU A 342 12.41 -18.55 -36.37
N PRO A 343 11.50 -18.49 -37.37
CA PRO A 343 11.86 -18.67 -38.77
C PRO A 343 12.89 -17.63 -39.25
N ASP A 344 13.89 -18.04 -40.03
CA ASP A 344 14.96 -17.16 -40.53
C ASP A 344 14.45 -15.93 -41.30
N CYS A 345 13.28 -16.05 -41.95
CA CYS A 345 12.63 -14.98 -42.69
C CYS A 345 11.99 -13.87 -41.82
N GLN A 346 11.97 -14.03 -40.49
CA GLN A 346 11.29 -13.14 -39.53
C GLN A 346 12.23 -12.51 -38.48
N LYS A 347 13.56 -12.59 -38.66
CA LYS A 347 14.63 -11.97 -37.83
C LYS A 347 14.67 -10.42 -37.91
N GLY A 348 13.50 -9.76 -37.92
CA GLY A 348 13.34 -8.30 -37.84
C GLY A 348 13.18 -7.81 -36.39
N ASP A 349 12.72 -6.57 -36.22
CA ASP A 349 12.37 -6.06 -34.89
C ASP A 349 11.16 -6.84 -34.35
N LEU A 350 11.36 -7.57 -33.25
CA LEU A 350 10.34 -8.39 -32.61
C LEU A 350 9.65 -7.62 -31.49
N PHE A 351 8.33 -7.75 -31.44
CA PHE A 351 7.49 -7.14 -30.42
C PHE A 351 6.46 -8.15 -29.93
N VAL A 352 6.19 -8.16 -28.63
CA VAL A 352 5.07 -8.92 -28.05
C VAL A 352 4.01 -7.92 -27.62
N SER A 353 2.85 -8.00 -28.25
CA SER A 353 1.67 -7.31 -27.73
C SER A 353 0.96 -8.18 -26.71
N PHE A 354 0.50 -7.57 -25.62
CA PHE A 354 -0.22 -8.25 -24.55
C PHE A 354 -1.56 -7.55 -24.32
N SER A 355 -2.64 -8.32 -24.22
CA SER A 355 -4.01 -7.80 -24.05
C SER A 355 -4.89 -8.83 -23.35
N LYS A 356 -5.93 -8.41 -22.61
CA LYS A 356 -6.94 -9.37 -22.12
C LYS A 356 -7.91 -9.73 -23.23
N LYS A 357 -8.28 -11.02 -23.30
CA LYS A 357 -9.28 -11.54 -24.26
C LYS A 357 -10.62 -10.82 -24.17
N LYS A 358 -11.04 -10.51 -22.94
CA LYS A 358 -12.12 -9.58 -22.63
C LYS A 358 -11.48 -8.42 -21.85
N PRO A 359 -11.42 -7.21 -22.41
CA PRO A 359 -10.92 -6.04 -21.69
C PRO A 359 -11.71 -5.83 -20.41
N ASP A 360 -11.02 -5.40 -19.35
CA ASP A 360 -11.65 -4.92 -18.14
C ASP A 360 -11.41 -3.41 -17.99
N VAL A 361 -12.06 -2.81 -16.99
CA VAL A 361 -12.04 -1.35 -16.78
C VAL A 361 -10.64 -0.86 -16.43
N LEU A 362 -9.84 -1.70 -15.77
CA LEU A 362 -8.49 -1.38 -15.30
C LEU A 362 -7.43 -1.56 -16.39
N PHE A 363 -7.70 -2.44 -17.36
CA PHE A 363 -6.79 -2.82 -18.42
C PHE A 363 -7.48 -2.79 -19.79
N TYR A 364 -7.54 -1.57 -20.34
CA TYR A 364 -8.12 -1.28 -21.65
C TYR A 364 -7.02 -0.93 -22.66
N GLY A 365 -6.90 -1.72 -23.74
CA GLY A 365 -6.04 -1.39 -24.89
C GLY A 365 -4.72 -2.17 -25.00
N GLY A 366 -4.36 -2.97 -24.00
CA GLY A 366 -3.13 -3.78 -24.04
C GLY A 366 -1.85 -2.94 -24.06
N GLY A 367 -0.70 -3.60 -24.09
CA GLY A 367 0.61 -2.96 -24.28
C GLY A 367 1.48 -3.71 -25.27
N THR A 368 2.67 -3.18 -25.55
CA THR A 368 3.66 -3.84 -26.43
C THR A 368 5.04 -3.77 -25.80
N LEU A 369 5.74 -4.90 -25.78
CA LEU A 369 7.11 -5.04 -25.31
C LEU A 369 8.03 -5.36 -26.50
N SER A 370 9.13 -4.63 -26.64
CA SER A 370 10.15 -4.91 -27.66
C SER A 370 11.15 -5.95 -27.15
N ILE A 371 11.49 -6.92 -28.02
CA ILE A 371 12.54 -7.91 -27.78
C ILE A 371 13.78 -7.47 -28.56
N GLN A 372 14.45 -6.40 -28.11
CA GLN A 372 15.70 -5.95 -28.74
C GLN A 372 16.91 -6.55 -28.02
N SER A 373 17.51 -7.58 -28.63
CA SER A 373 18.69 -8.27 -28.10
C SER A 373 19.96 -7.41 -28.04
N GLU A 374 20.04 -6.32 -28.82
CA GLU A 374 21.27 -5.53 -28.98
C GLU A 374 21.51 -4.48 -27.87
N SER A 375 20.45 -4.05 -27.15
CA SER A 375 20.57 -2.96 -26.17
C SER A 375 20.93 -3.42 -24.75
N GLY A 376 20.84 -4.72 -24.47
CA GLY A 376 20.98 -5.29 -23.13
C GLY A 376 19.94 -4.81 -22.10
N LYS A 377 18.98 -3.96 -22.50
CA LYS A 377 17.92 -3.44 -21.62
C LYS A 377 16.70 -4.34 -21.66
N LYS A 378 16.37 -4.92 -20.51
CA LYS A 378 15.17 -5.71 -20.27
C LYS A 378 13.95 -4.81 -20.15
N HIS A 379 12.92 -5.04 -20.97
CA HIS A 379 11.67 -4.30 -20.91
C HIS A 379 10.63 -5.07 -20.10
N VAL A 380 10.19 -4.48 -18.99
CA VAL A 380 9.18 -5.04 -18.10
C VAL A 380 7.95 -4.15 -18.13
N ALA A 381 6.78 -4.73 -18.41
CA ALA A 381 5.51 -4.03 -18.28
C ALA A 381 4.96 -4.18 -16.86
N SER A 382 4.47 -3.09 -16.28
CA SER A 382 3.74 -3.08 -15.01
C SER A 382 2.34 -2.52 -15.21
N PHE A 383 1.30 -3.27 -14.83
CA PHE A 383 -0.10 -2.83 -14.97
C PHE A 383 -1.03 -3.46 -13.92
N LYS A 384 -2.25 -2.92 -13.78
CA LYS A 384 -3.32 -3.47 -12.93
C LYS A 384 -4.39 -4.12 -13.81
N CYS A 385 -5.01 -5.21 -13.36
CA CYS A 385 -6.14 -5.82 -14.08
C CYS A 385 -6.97 -6.72 -13.15
N GLU A 386 -8.17 -7.10 -13.56
CA GLU A 386 -8.97 -8.08 -12.83
C GLU A 386 -8.36 -9.49 -12.96
N PRO A 387 -8.42 -10.35 -11.92
CA PRO A 387 -7.91 -11.73 -11.92
C PRO A 387 -8.80 -12.69 -12.73
N THR A 388 -9.59 -12.18 -13.67
CA THR A 388 -10.58 -12.94 -14.45
C THR A 388 -10.15 -13.05 -15.91
N GLY A 389 -10.51 -14.16 -16.55
CA GLY A 389 -10.30 -14.37 -17.99
C GLY A 389 -8.88 -14.80 -18.36
N GLU A 390 -8.49 -14.50 -19.61
CA GLU A 390 -7.24 -14.93 -20.23
C GLU A 390 -6.45 -13.71 -20.74
N MET A 391 -5.16 -13.65 -20.42
CA MET A 391 -4.19 -12.73 -21.00
C MET A 391 -3.66 -13.34 -22.31
N ILE A 392 -3.78 -12.61 -23.41
CA ILE A 392 -3.30 -13.01 -24.73
C ILE A 392 -1.96 -12.32 -24.99
N LEU A 393 -0.96 -13.10 -25.38
CA LEU A 393 0.33 -12.62 -25.86
C LEU A 393 0.44 -12.93 -27.35
N ALA A 394 0.74 -11.92 -28.16
CA ALA A 394 0.90 -12.05 -29.60
C ALA A 394 2.30 -11.57 -30.03
N LEU A 395 3.09 -12.51 -30.55
CA LEU A 395 4.42 -12.20 -31.09
C LEU A 395 4.27 -11.65 -32.49
N THR A 396 4.86 -10.48 -32.72
CA THR A 396 4.75 -9.73 -33.97
C THR A 396 6.16 -9.38 -34.48
N SER A 397 6.41 -9.57 -35.77
CA SER A 397 7.66 -9.17 -36.42
C SER A 397 7.43 -8.01 -37.38
N LYS A 398 8.35 -7.03 -37.35
CA LYS A 398 8.42 -5.94 -38.32
C LYS A 398 9.68 -6.10 -39.18
N LEU A 399 9.50 -6.35 -40.48
CA LEU A 399 10.61 -6.44 -41.43
C LEU A 399 11.13 -5.04 -41.81
N ASN A 400 12.39 -4.78 -41.52
CA ASN A 400 13.11 -3.59 -41.99
C ASN A 400 13.67 -3.84 -43.39
N SER A 401 12.88 -3.55 -44.45
CA SER A 401 13.44 -3.47 -45.81
C SER A 401 13.56 -2.00 -46.24
N LYS A 402 14.74 -1.60 -46.72
CA LYS A 402 15.02 -0.24 -47.24
C LYS A 402 14.23 0.14 -48.51
N ILE A 403 13.32 -0.71 -49.00
CA ILE A 403 12.67 -0.56 -50.32
C ILE A 403 11.15 -0.34 -50.23
N CYS A 404 10.52 -0.41 -49.06
CA CYS A 404 9.09 -0.10 -48.96
C CYS A 404 8.66 0.31 -47.54
N SER A 405 8.28 1.57 -47.38
CA SER A 405 7.90 2.22 -46.12
C SER A 405 6.50 1.84 -45.58
N SER A 406 5.91 0.71 -46.01
CA SER A 406 4.49 0.39 -45.74
C SER A 406 4.16 -1.10 -45.48
N ARG A 407 5.13 -1.99 -45.15
CA ARG A 407 4.75 -3.36 -44.75
C ARG A 407 4.22 -3.38 -43.30
N ARG A 408 2.95 -3.79 -43.13
CA ARG A 408 2.29 -4.01 -41.83
C ARG A 408 3.02 -5.08 -41.04
N ALA A 409 3.10 -4.88 -39.72
CA ALA A 409 3.64 -5.86 -38.79
C ALA A 409 2.81 -7.17 -38.89
N SER A 410 3.48 -8.32 -38.95
CA SER A 410 2.81 -9.62 -39.09
C SER A 410 2.86 -10.41 -37.78
N ILE A 411 1.71 -10.91 -37.33
CA ILE A 411 1.60 -11.77 -36.15
C ILE A 411 2.14 -13.16 -36.50
N ILE A 412 3.13 -13.62 -35.75
CA ILE A 412 3.80 -14.92 -35.92
C ILE A 412 2.96 -16.03 -35.26
N GLY A 413 2.45 -15.75 -34.07
CA GLY A 413 1.57 -16.63 -33.33
C GLY A 413 1.10 -16.00 -32.02
N THR A 414 0.10 -16.64 -31.42
CA THR A 414 -0.51 -16.17 -30.17
C THR A 414 -0.53 -17.28 -29.12
N THR A 415 -0.44 -16.89 -27.85
CA THR A 415 -0.65 -17.77 -26.71
C THR A 415 -1.52 -17.07 -25.67
N SER A 416 -2.12 -17.85 -24.78
CA SER A 416 -2.95 -17.33 -23.70
C SER A 416 -2.56 -17.88 -22.34
N ILE A 417 -2.67 -17.03 -21.33
CA ILE A 417 -2.38 -17.33 -19.92
C ILE A 417 -3.67 -17.11 -19.13
N SER A 418 -4.15 -18.15 -18.45
CA SER A 418 -5.31 -18.05 -17.58
C SER A 418 -4.95 -17.21 -16.35
N LEU A 419 -5.82 -16.27 -15.99
CA LEU A 419 -5.70 -15.49 -14.74
C LEU A 419 -6.60 -16.05 -13.62
N GLN A 420 -7.51 -16.97 -13.95
CA GLN A 420 -8.53 -17.47 -13.03
C GLN A 420 -7.94 -18.21 -11.82
N ASP A 421 -6.79 -18.86 -12.01
CA ASP A 421 -6.12 -19.63 -10.98
C ASP A 421 -5.59 -18.74 -9.83
N LEU A 422 -5.42 -17.43 -10.05
CA LEU A 422 -4.95 -16.48 -9.03
C LEU A 422 -5.91 -16.33 -7.84
N MET A 423 -7.18 -16.66 -8.05
CA MET A 423 -8.21 -16.67 -7.00
C MET A 423 -8.11 -17.90 -6.09
N ASN A 424 -7.40 -18.95 -6.51
CA ASN A 424 -7.19 -20.14 -5.69
C ASN A 424 -6.12 -19.87 -4.60
N PRO A 425 -6.41 -20.13 -3.31
CA PRO A 425 -5.45 -19.95 -2.22
C PRO A 425 -4.20 -20.83 -2.30
N ASP A 426 -4.17 -21.84 -3.16
CA ASP A 426 -3.01 -22.73 -3.33
C ASP A 426 -2.19 -22.42 -4.61
N SER A 427 -2.56 -21.39 -5.38
CA SER A 427 -1.86 -21.07 -6.64
C SER A 427 -0.60 -20.25 -6.44
N GLU A 428 0.38 -20.47 -7.33
CA GLU A 428 1.60 -19.67 -7.37
C GLU A 428 1.33 -18.26 -7.91
N LEU A 429 1.95 -17.27 -7.27
CA LEU A 429 1.87 -15.85 -7.64
C LEU A 429 2.92 -15.43 -8.69
N SER A 430 3.54 -16.41 -9.35
CA SER A 430 4.55 -16.21 -10.39
C SER A 430 4.50 -17.34 -11.40
N ILE A 431 4.72 -17.00 -12.66
CA ILE A 431 4.77 -17.96 -13.77
C ILE A 431 6.03 -17.64 -14.57
N GLU A 432 6.94 -18.60 -14.68
CA GLU A 432 8.13 -18.45 -15.52
C GLU A 432 8.37 -19.74 -16.30
N LYS A 433 7.92 -19.77 -17.57
CA LYS A 433 7.95 -20.99 -18.41
C LYS A 433 7.91 -20.68 -19.91
N TRP A 434 8.22 -21.71 -20.72
CA TRP A 434 8.01 -21.71 -22.16
C TRP A 434 6.53 -21.84 -22.51
N PHE A 435 6.05 -21.00 -23.43
CA PHE A 435 4.72 -21.07 -24.03
C PHE A 435 4.83 -21.31 -25.52
N GLU A 436 4.18 -22.35 -26.02
CA GLU A 436 4.05 -22.61 -27.45
C GLU A 436 3.08 -21.61 -28.09
N LEU A 437 3.50 -21.00 -29.19
CA LEU A 437 2.68 -20.05 -29.95
C LEU A 437 1.83 -20.82 -30.98
N LYS A 438 0.52 -20.57 -30.98
CA LYS A 438 -0.38 -21.07 -32.01
C LYS A 438 -0.22 -20.19 -33.25
N SER A 439 0.46 -20.71 -34.28
CA SER A 439 0.62 -20.00 -35.56
C SER A 439 -0.67 -20.00 -36.37
N HIS A 440 -0.89 -18.94 -37.14
CA HIS A 440 -2.02 -18.82 -38.06
C HIS A 440 -1.72 -19.44 -39.44
N SER A 441 -0.46 -19.80 -39.73
CA SER A 441 -0.06 -20.49 -40.95
C SER A 441 0.30 -21.95 -40.65
N ARG A 442 -0.50 -22.88 -41.18
CA ARG A 442 -0.19 -24.32 -41.17
C ARG A 442 0.94 -24.62 -42.18
N THR A 443 2.18 -24.55 -41.74
CA THR A 443 3.30 -25.23 -42.40
C THR A 443 3.69 -26.42 -41.54
N MET A 444 3.61 -27.63 -42.11
CA MET A 444 3.50 -28.90 -41.38
C MET A 444 4.82 -29.49 -40.85
N ASP A 445 5.98 -28.82 -41.02
CA ASP A 445 7.30 -29.44 -40.79
C ASP A 445 8.31 -28.61 -39.98
N THR A 446 7.88 -27.56 -39.27
CA THR A 446 8.78 -26.74 -38.43
C THR A 446 8.38 -26.84 -36.96
N GLU A 447 9.37 -27.01 -36.07
CA GLU A 447 9.14 -26.97 -34.61
C GLU A 447 8.36 -25.69 -34.21
N PRO A 448 7.42 -25.79 -33.24
CA PRO A 448 6.60 -24.65 -32.84
C PRO A 448 7.49 -23.52 -32.29
N VAL A 449 7.11 -22.28 -32.63
CA VAL A 449 7.74 -21.09 -32.05
C VAL A 449 7.36 -21.01 -30.58
N CYS A 450 8.34 -20.89 -29.69
CA CYS A 450 8.11 -20.83 -28.25
C CYS A 450 8.55 -19.48 -27.68
N LEU A 451 7.81 -19.00 -26.67
CA LEU A 451 8.05 -17.74 -25.97
C LEU A 451 8.31 -18.03 -24.49
N TRP A 452 9.46 -17.63 -23.95
CA TRP A 452 9.70 -17.66 -22.51
C TRP A 452 9.13 -16.40 -21.88
N VAL A 453 8.14 -16.59 -21.02
CA VAL A 453 7.41 -15.50 -20.38
C VAL A 453 7.61 -15.61 -18.88
N ALA A 454 8.05 -14.50 -18.28
CA ALA A 454 8.09 -14.33 -16.83
C ALA A 454 6.99 -13.35 -16.41
N MET A 455 6.04 -13.83 -15.62
CA MET A 455 4.96 -13.05 -15.04
C MET A 455 4.96 -13.17 -13.52
N SER A 456 4.70 -12.06 -12.84
CA SER A 456 4.48 -12.04 -11.39
C SER A 456 3.24 -11.23 -11.05
N PHE A 457 2.50 -11.70 -10.05
CA PHE A 457 1.21 -11.18 -9.63
C PHE A 457 1.24 -10.84 -8.13
N THR A 458 0.55 -9.77 -7.75
CA THR A 458 0.13 -9.61 -6.35
C THR A 458 -1.07 -10.50 -6.06
N VAL A 459 -1.31 -10.78 -4.78
CA VAL A 459 -2.58 -11.35 -4.34
C VAL A 459 -3.75 -10.46 -4.79
N PRO A 460 -4.83 -11.01 -5.35
CA PRO A 460 -6.02 -10.24 -5.67
C PRO A 460 -6.57 -9.54 -4.42
N VAL A 461 -6.77 -8.23 -4.52
CA VAL A 461 -7.36 -7.40 -3.45
C VAL A 461 -8.69 -6.81 -3.91
N PRO A 462 -9.60 -6.50 -2.98
CA PRO A 462 -10.83 -5.76 -3.29
C PRO A 462 -10.50 -4.41 -3.96
N ALA A 463 -11.10 -4.11 -5.12
CA ALA A 463 -10.84 -2.88 -5.87
C ALA A 463 -11.74 -1.73 -5.39
N PRO A 464 -11.25 -0.47 -5.45
CA PRO A 464 -12.10 0.68 -5.16
C PRO A 464 -13.32 0.74 -6.08
N PHE A 465 -14.46 1.15 -5.53
CA PHE A 465 -15.67 1.41 -6.29
C PHE A 465 -15.58 2.75 -7.01
N GLU A 466 -15.48 2.72 -8.33
CA GLU A 466 -15.54 3.93 -9.17
C GLU A 466 -16.97 4.18 -9.65
N PHE A 467 -17.47 5.41 -9.46
CA PHE A 467 -18.75 5.86 -9.98
C PHE A 467 -18.58 7.12 -10.81
N ARG A 468 -19.33 7.20 -11.91
CA ARG A 468 -19.41 8.40 -12.77
C ARG A 468 -20.77 9.08 -12.63
N MET A 469 -20.72 10.38 -12.46
CA MET A 469 -21.89 11.22 -12.21
C MET A 469 -22.34 11.95 -13.48
N PHE A 470 -23.53 11.60 -13.98
CA PHE A 470 -24.13 12.21 -15.16
C PHE A 470 -25.40 12.98 -14.81
N LYS A 471 -25.51 14.21 -15.31
CA LYS A 471 -26.76 14.98 -15.20
C LYS A 471 -27.69 14.59 -16.33
N THR A 472 -28.87 14.09 -15.99
CA THR A 472 -29.94 13.84 -16.97
C THR A 472 -30.80 15.09 -17.11
N HIS A 473 -31.01 15.53 -18.34
CA HIS A 473 -31.97 16.57 -18.66
C HIS A 473 -33.37 15.96 -18.79
N PRO A 474 -34.43 16.69 -18.38
CA PRO A 474 -35.78 16.22 -18.58
C PRO A 474 -36.02 16.09 -20.09
N ILE A 475 -36.38 14.87 -20.52
CA ILE A 475 -36.72 14.39 -21.88
C ILE A 475 -35.59 13.64 -22.60
N SER A 476 -35.65 12.30 -22.58
CA SER A 476 -35.93 11.47 -23.76
C SER A 476 -36.05 10.00 -23.33
N THR A 477 -37.21 9.42 -23.59
CA THR A 477 -37.49 7.98 -23.55
C THR A 477 -36.51 7.24 -24.46
N ASN A 478 -35.62 6.39 -23.92
CA ASN A 478 -35.17 5.13 -24.56
C ASN A 478 -34.01 4.38 -23.87
N THR A 479 -33.61 4.70 -22.64
CA THR A 479 -32.58 3.88 -21.93
C THR A 479 -32.96 3.47 -20.50
N CYS A 480 -34.23 3.59 -20.09
CA CYS A 480 -34.62 3.42 -18.69
C CYS A 480 -35.12 2.01 -18.35
N PHE A 481 -34.50 1.37 -17.36
CA PHE A 481 -34.97 0.13 -16.71
C PHE A 481 -35.72 0.37 -15.38
N LEU A 482 -35.91 1.62 -14.94
CA LEU A 482 -36.61 1.97 -13.68
C LEU A 482 -37.87 2.82 -13.94
N PRO A 483 -39.02 2.51 -13.31
CA PRO A 483 -40.27 3.24 -13.54
C PRO A 483 -40.28 4.57 -12.77
N LEU A 484 -40.55 5.68 -13.46
CA LEU A 484 -40.76 7.02 -12.89
C LEU A 484 -42.24 7.42 -12.99
N SER A 485 -42.78 8.07 -11.95
CA SER A 485 -44.17 8.57 -11.93
C SER A 485 -44.31 9.90 -12.69
N GLY A 486 -45.47 10.16 -13.30
CA GLY A 486 -45.67 11.24 -14.29
C GLY A 486 -45.39 12.69 -13.87
N LYS A 487 -45.26 13.01 -12.57
CA LYS A 487 -44.79 14.33 -12.08
C LYS A 487 -43.26 14.44 -11.98
N GLU A 488 -42.53 13.34 -12.15
CA GLU A 488 -41.09 13.23 -11.94
C GLU A 488 -40.28 13.39 -13.24
N MET A 489 -40.94 13.33 -14.41
CA MET A 489 -40.33 13.48 -15.74
C MET A 489 -39.74 14.87 -16.02
N PHE A 490 -40.12 15.90 -15.25
CA PHE A 490 -39.71 17.29 -15.47
C PHE A 490 -38.58 17.78 -14.54
N ARG A 491 -38.00 16.89 -13.71
CA ARG A 491 -36.93 17.25 -12.78
C ARG A 491 -35.57 16.80 -13.30
N SER A 492 -34.54 17.61 -13.06
CA SER A 492 -33.18 17.21 -13.39
C SER A 492 -32.69 16.20 -12.34
N TRP A 493 -32.49 14.97 -12.77
CA TRP A 493 -31.89 13.90 -11.96
C TRP A 493 -30.41 13.77 -12.28
N THR A 494 -29.63 13.38 -11.28
CA THR A 494 -28.23 13.01 -11.46
C THR A 494 -28.10 11.51 -11.24
N CYS A 495 -27.61 10.80 -12.25
CA CYS A 495 -27.40 9.36 -12.21
C CYS A 495 -25.94 9.05 -11.87
N PHE A 496 -25.73 8.03 -11.07
CA PHE A 496 -24.42 7.44 -10.77
C PHE A 496 -24.35 6.08 -11.46
N LEU A 497 -23.40 5.95 -12.37
CA LEU A 497 -23.09 4.69 -13.04
C LEU A 497 -21.86 4.08 -12.40
N ASP A 498 -21.84 2.76 -12.23
CA ASP A 498 -20.64 2.04 -11.82
C ASP A 498 -19.63 1.87 -12.97
N HIS A 499 -18.55 1.14 -12.69
CA HIS A 499 -17.49 0.80 -13.63
C HIS A 499 -17.99 -0.04 -14.84
N SER A 500 -19.05 -0.83 -14.68
CA SER A 500 -19.69 -1.61 -15.76
C SER A 500 -20.64 -0.76 -16.62
N GLY A 501 -20.93 0.47 -16.18
CA GLY A 501 -21.90 1.36 -16.81
C GLY A 501 -23.33 1.12 -16.34
N ASP A 502 -23.52 0.29 -15.31
CA ASP A 502 -24.82 -0.01 -14.73
C ASP A 502 -25.25 1.10 -13.78
N GLU A 503 -26.54 1.42 -13.79
CA GLU A 503 -27.09 2.50 -12.99
C GLU A 503 -27.32 2.07 -11.55
N VAL A 504 -26.59 2.71 -10.63
CA VAL A 504 -26.59 2.36 -9.21
C VAL A 504 -27.64 3.16 -8.44
N ILE A 505 -27.65 4.49 -8.63
CA ILE A 505 -28.54 5.40 -7.91
C ILE A 505 -28.80 6.70 -8.69
N ARG A 506 -30.02 7.21 -8.62
CA ARG A 506 -30.41 8.56 -9.06
C ARG A 506 -30.65 9.46 -7.88
N LEU A 507 -30.10 10.67 -7.91
CA LEU A 507 -30.27 11.70 -6.89
C LEU A 507 -30.92 12.96 -7.45
N CYS A 508 -31.75 13.61 -6.64
CA CYS A 508 -32.37 14.90 -6.95
C CYS A 508 -32.44 15.79 -5.70
N ILE A 509 -32.20 17.09 -5.86
CA ILE A 509 -32.42 18.11 -4.81
C ILE A 509 -33.81 18.70 -4.96
N ARG A 510 -34.58 18.69 -3.87
CA ARG A 510 -35.88 19.35 -3.72
C ARG A 510 -35.71 20.61 -2.88
N ASN A 511 -35.92 21.77 -3.50
CA ASN A 511 -35.98 23.04 -2.79
C ASN A 511 -37.41 23.27 -2.30
N LEU A 512 -37.62 23.38 -0.98
CA LEU A 512 -38.92 23.82 -0.45
C LEU A 512 -38.95 25.34 -0.40
N LYS A 513 -39.95 25.95 -1.06
CA LYS A 513 -40.28 27.37 -0.85
C LYS A 513 -41.13 27.48 0.42
N LYS A 514 -40.73 28.33 1.37
CA LYS A 514 -41.47 28.57 2.63
C LYS A 514 -42.91 29.02 2.38
N SER A 515 -43.84 28.62 3.24
CA SER A 515 -45.13 29.29 3.40
C SER A 515 -44.91 30.71 3.93
N LYS A 516 -45.69 31.69 3.44
CA LYS A 516 -45.61 33.10 3.86
C LYS A 516 -45.73 33.20 5.40
N GLY A 517 -44.65 33.59 6.10
CA GLY A 517 -44.73 33.90 7.55
C GLY A 517 -43.50 33.71 8.45
N SER A 518 -42.31 33.28 7.96
CA SER A 518 -41.12 33.05 8.82
C SER A 518 -39.95 33.97 8.45
N ASN A 519 -39.41 34.69 9.43
CA ASN A 519 -38.37 35.73 9.30
C ASN A 519 -36.91 35.23 9.24
N THR A 520 -36.65 33.93 9.03
CA THR A 520 -35.30 33.42 8.79
C THR A 520 -35.04 33.19 7.29
N THR A 521 -33.91 33.67 6.78
CA THR A 521 -33.53 33.67 5.35
C THR A 521 -33.10 32.31 4.77
N ALA A 522 -33.10 31.23 5.55
CA ALA A 522 -32.60 29.92 5.11
C ALA A 522 -33.63 29.16 4.24
N SER A 523 -33.20 28.72 3.05
CA SER A 523 -33.95 27.82 2.17
C SER A 523 -33.68 26.35 2.54
N GLU A 524 -34.71 25.57 2.82
CA GLU A 524 -34.56 24.13 3.07
C GLU A 524 -34.38 23.35 1.75
N LYS A 525 -33.33 22.52 1.70
CA LYS A 525 -33.07 21.59 0.59
C LYS A 525 -33.20 20.15 1.08
N LYS A 526 -33.80 19.27 0.28
CA LYS A 526 -33.90 17.83 0.58
C LYS A 526 -33.32 17.01 -0.58
N VAL A 527 -32.36 16.14 -0.32
CA VAL A 527 -31.80 15.19 -1.28
C VAL A 527 -32.59 13.89 -1.22
N VAL A 528 -33.02 13.47 -2.40
CA VAL A 528 -33.89 12.34 -2.56
C VAL A 528 -33.28 11.39 -3.58
N GLY A 529 -33.27 10.10 -3.24
CA GLY A 529 -32.66 9.05 -4.05
C GLY A 529 -33.62 7.95 -4.50
N ILE A 530 -33.34 7.39 -5.67
CA ILE A 530 -33.99 6.19 -6.21
C ILE A 530 -32.87 5.23 -6.61
N SER A 531 -32.94 3.98 -6.16
CA SER A 531 -32.07 2.89 -6.59
C SER A 531 -32.93 1.69 -6.97
N SER A 532 -32.42 0.83 -7.85
CA SER A 532 -33.05 -0.44 -8.24
C SER A 532 -33.40 -1.32 -7.04
N LEU A 533 -32.65 -1.20 -5.94
CA LEU A 533 -32.81 -1.98 -4.72
C LEU A 533 -33.99 -1.54 -3.84
N TRP A 534 -34.38 -0.26 -3.87
CA TRP A 534 -35.27 0.31 -2.84
C TRP A 534 -36.75 0.31 -3.17
N ARG A 535 -37.15 -0.05 -4.41
CA ARG A 535 -38.54 -0.08 -4.97
C ARG A 535 -39.34 1.24 -4.86
N GLN A 536 -39.01 2.12 -3.93
CA GLN A 536 -39.60 3.41 -3.65
C GLN A 536 -38.50 4.44 -3.40
N GLN A 537 -38.86 5.69 -3.60
CA GLN A 537 -37.99 6.83 -3.42
C GLN A 537 -37.69 7.07 -1.92
N ARG A 538 -36.42 7.27 -1.57
CA ARG A 538 -35.98 7.53 -0.19
C ARG A 538 -35.43 8.94 -0.02
N LEU A 539 -35.60 9.51 1.17
CA LEU A 539 -35.04 10.79 1.55
C LEU A 539 -33.68 10.54 2.22
N LEU A 540 -32.59 11.01 1.58
CA LEU A 540 -31.23 10.63 1.95
C LEU A 540 -30.49 11.74 2.72
N ALA A 541 -30.79 13.01 2.44
CA ALA A 541 -30.21 14.13 3.19
C ALA A 541 -31.16 15.31 3.26
N GLU A 542 -31.01 16.13 4.30
CA GLU A 542 -31.72 17.39 4.49
C GLU A 542 -30.72 18.51 4.77
N CYS A 543 -31.01 19.72 4.29
CA CYS A 543 -30.22 20.92 4.56
C CYS A 543 -31.09 21.92 5.30
N ALA A 544 -30.71 22.25 6.53
CA ALA A 544 -31.28 23.32 7.33
C ALA A 544 -30.14 24.23 7.82
N ASP A 545 -30.30 25.55 7.72
CA ASP A 545 -29.33 26.55 8.20
C ASP A 545 -27.87 26.30 7.75
N ASN A 546 -27.67 26.03 6.45
CA ASN A 546 -26.37 25.68 5.82
C ASN A 546 -25.69 24.41 6.38
N ARG A 547 -26.41 23.61 7.16
CA ARG A 547 -25.97 22.30 7.66
C ARG A 547 -26.70 21.20 6.92
N TRP A 548 -25.94 20.27 6.36
CA TRP A 548 -26.49 19.07 5.73
C TRP A 548 -26.51 17.93 6.75
N SER A 549 -27.67 17.35 7.02
CA SER A 549 -27.83 16.12 7.81
C SER A 549 -28.14 14.95 6.90
N LEU A 550 -27.38 13.86 7.02
CA LEU A 550 -27.56 12.62 6.27
C LEU A 550 -28.43 11.66 7.09
N ASN A 551 -29.61 11.31 6.56
CA ASN A 551 -30.64 10.59 7.32
C ASN A 551 -30.29 9.14 7.66
N ASP A 552 -29.33 8.55 6.95
CA ASP A 552 -28.97 7.13 7.09
C ASP A 552 -27.71 6.92 7.93
N TYR A 553 -27.06 8.00 8.35
CA TYR A 553 -25.71 7.93 8.92
C TYR A 553 -25.48 8.78 10.18
N ASN A 554 -26.50 9.45 10.73
CA ASN A 554 -26.35 10.41 11.84
C ASN A 554 -25.24 11.47 11.62
N PHE A 555 -24.76 11.64 10.40
CA PHE A 555 -23.73 12.62 10.07
C PHE A 555 -24.39 13.97 9.84
N SER A 556 -23.96 14.96 10.61
CA SER A 556 -24.13 16.36 10.22
C SER A 556 -22.86 16.83 9.51
N LEU A 557 -22.97 17.03 8.21
CA LEU A 557 -22.01 17.81 7.44
C LEU A 557 -22.26 19.29 7.79
N VAL A 558 -21.37 19.83 8.61
CA VAL A 558 -21.34 21.26 8.90
C VAL A 558 -20.49 21.91 7.83
N VAL A 559 -21.12 22.71 6.95
CA VAL A 559 -20.41 23.53 5.98
C VAL A 559 -20.01 24.83 6.67
N GLU A 560 -18.99 24.76 7.52
CA GLU A 560 -18.37 25.93 8.14
C GLU A 560 -16.86 25.90 7.85
N LYS A 561 -16.29 27.03 7.43
CA LYS A 561 -14.83 27.21 7.34
C LYS A 561 -14.29 27.20 8.77
N ILE A 562 -14.01 26.02 9.31
CA ILE A 562 -13.25 25.93 10.55
C ILE A 562 -11.81 26.27 10.13
N LYS A 563 -11.21 27.29 10.75
CA LYS A 563 -9.74 27.41 10.78
C LYS A 563 -9.19 26.22 11.56
N GLY A 564 -9.29 25.02 11.00
CA GLY A 564 -8.63 23.85 11.54
C GLY A 564 -7.14 24.08 11.38
N GLN A 565 -6.36 23.83 12.43
CA GLN A 565 -4.90 23.90 12.39
C GLN A 565 -4.29 22.96 11.32
N ASP A 566 -5.08 22.02 10.79
CA ASP A 566 -4.66 20.92 9.90
C ASP A 566 -5.01 21.11 8.40
N GLY A 567 -5.58 22.24 7.97
CA GLY A 567 -5.86 22.50 6.54
C GLY A 567 -7.05 21.74 5.92
N SER A 568 -7.93 21.13 6.73
CA SER A 568 -9.17 20.48 6.26
C SER A 568 -10.23 21.50 5.79
N ILE A 569 -10.92 21.21 4.69
CA ILE A 569 -11.96 22.07 4.11
C ILE A 569 -13.30 21.95 4.86
N LEU A 570 -13.70 20.71 5.18
CA LEU A 570 -14.98 20.38 5.80
C LEU A 570 -14.80 19.26 6.83
N GLU A 571 -15.53 19.37 7.93
CA GLU A 571 -15.62 18.33 8.96
C GLU A 571 -17.01 17.70 8.94
N ILE A 572 -17.04 16.36 8.91
CA ILE A 572 -18.26 15.57 9.01
C ILE A 572 -18.33 15.05 10.45
N LYS A 573 -19.29 15.59 11.21
CA LYS A 573 -19.51 15.21 12.62
C LYS A 573 -20.56 14.11 12.70
N GLY A 574 -20.22 12.99 13.35
CA GLY A 574 -21.12 11.87 13.66
C GLY A 574 -20.37 10.80 14.46
N ASP A 575 -20.81 9.55 14.37
CA ASP A 575 -20.19 8.41 15.10
C ASP A 575 -18.73 8.14 14.68
N HIS A 576 -18.39 8.53 13.45
CA HIS A 576 -17.04 8.49 12.90
C HIS A 576 -16.58 9.92 12.60
N GLN A 577 -15.34 10.26 12.97
CA GLN A 577 -14.77 11.56 12.63
C GLN A 577 -14.18 11.50 11.21
N MET A 578 -14.76 12.25 10.28
CA MET A 578 -14.25 12.32 8.91
C MET A 578 -13.99 13.76 8.49
N LYS A 579 -12.93 13.95 7.70
CA LYS A 579 -12.51 15.26 7.20
C LYS A 579 -12.29 15.21 5.69
N LEU A 580 -12.60 16.30 5.01
CA LEU A 580 -12.35 16.48 3.57
C LEU A 580 -11.15 17.40 3.35
N PHE A 581 -10.19 16.95 2.54
CA PHE A 581 -8.95 17.68 2.22
C PHE A 581 -8.88 18.00 0.73
N LEU A 582 -8.35 19.18 0.41
CA LEU A 582 -8.20 19.62 -0.99
C LEU A 582 -6.97 18.97 -1.61
N GLY A 583 -7.13 18.37 -2.78
CA GLY A 583 -6.08 17.62 -3.48
C GLY A 583 -6.11 16.13 -3.18
N LYS A 584 -5.08 15.44 -3.64
CA LYS A 584 -4.86 14.02 -3.41
C LYS A 584 -3.94 13.84 -2.20
N TRP A 585 -4.39 13.08 -1.22
CA TRP A 585 -3.68 12.82 0.03
C TRP A 585 -3.54 11.32 0.30
N LEU A 586 -2.58 10.93 1.14
CA LEU A 586 -2.34 9.55 1.54
C LEU A 586 -2.04 8.66 0.31
N GLU A 587 -2.76 7.55 0.13
CA GLU A 587 -2.55 6.60 -0.97
C GLU A 587 -2.84 7.16 -2.38
N TYR A 588 -3.52 8.31 -2.46
CA TYR A 588 -3.78 9.01 -3.72
C TYR A 588 -2.64 9.99 -4.08
N GLU A 589 -1.67 10.22 -3.19
CA GLU A 589 -0.51 11.06 -3.48
C GLU A 589 0.29 10.50 -4.66
N SER A 590 0.55 11.35 -5.65
CA SER A 590 1.38 10.99 -6.80
C SER A 590 2.84 11.35 -6.52
N ASP A 591 3.76 10.41 -6.76
CA ASP A 591 5.22 10.64 -6.74
C ASP A 591 5.68 11.65 -7.81
N SER A 592 4.82 11.99 -8.79
CA SER A 592 5.20 12.90 -9.86
C SER A 592 5.33 14.34 -9.37
N LEU A 593 6.47 14.98 -9.65
CA LEU A 593 6.78 16.42 -9.53
C LEU A 593 5.75 17.39 -10.20
N LYS A 594 4.62 16.89 -10.72
CA LYS A 594 3.50 17.64 -11.29
C LYS A 594 2.49 18.12 -10.22
N VAL A 595 2.99 18.51 -9.05
CA VAL A 595 2.15 18.83 -7.86
C VAL A 595 1.30 20.11 -8.03
N ARG A 596 1.57 20.97 -9.02
CA ARG A 596 0.93 22.30 -9.06
C ARG A 596 -0.50 22.37 -9.62
N ASN A 597 -1.00 21.39 -10.37
CA ASN A 597 -2.36 21.46 -10.95
C ASN A 597 -3.39 20.51 -10.31
N ASP A 598 -2.98 19.59 -9.44
CA ASP A 598 -3.90 18.60 -8.83
C ASP A 598 -4.67 19.16 -7.62
N LYS A 599 -4.25 20.30 -7.06
CA LYS A 599 -4.91 20.91 -5.89
C LYS A 599 -6.26 21.55 -6.20
N GLU A 600 -6.60 21.83 -7.45
CA GLU A 600 -7.83 22.60 -7.75
C GLU A 600 -9.05 21.74 -8.07
N LEU A 601 -8.90 20.42 -8.25
CA LEU A 601 -9.95 19.58 -8.84
C LEU A 601 -10.22 18.26 -8.13
N PHE A 602 -9.35 17.88 -7.18
CA PHE A 602 -9.50 16.67 -6.39
C PHE A 602 -9.86 17.01 -4.94
N ILE A 603 -10.69 16.19 -4.32
CA ILE A 603 -11.00 16.26 -2.88
C ILE A 603 -10.84 14.85 -2.32
N THR A 604 -10.08 14.70 -1.24
CA THR A 604 -9.89 13.40 -0.55
C THR A 604 -10.72 13.38 0.74
N LEU A 605 -11.55 12.36 0.91
CA LEU A 605 -12.23 12.05 2.16
C LEU A 605 -11.35 11.16 3.03
N VAL A 606 -11.14 11.57 4.28
CA VAL A 606 -10.29 10.87 5.24
C VAL A 606 -11.09 10.53 6.48
N GLU A 607 -11.10 9.25 6.86
CA GLU A 607 -11.63 8.76 8.14
C GLU A 607 -10.53 8.77 9.20
N LEU A 608 -10.86 9.36 10.35
CA LEU A 608 -10.06 9.32 11.57
C LEU A 608 -10.72 8.34 12.54
N SER A 609 -9.98 7.31 12.92
CA SER A 609 -10.43 6.29 13.87
C SER A 609 -9.29 5.93 14.81
N ALA A 610 -9.59 5.23 15.91
CA ALA A 610 -8.57 4.68 16.79
C ALA A 610 -7.59 3.73 16.06
N GLU A 611 -8.07 3.04 15.02
CA GLU A 611 -7.25 2.17 14.18
C GLU A 611 -6.42 2.94 13.13
N ASN A 612 -6.84 4.15 12.76
CA ASN A 612 -6.18 5.00 11.78
C ASN A 612 -6.16 6.47 12.26
N PRO A 613 -5.40 6.78 13.33
CA PRO A 613 -5.43 8.10 13.97
C PRO A 613 -4.83 9.21 13.10
N TYR A 614 -4.01 8.85 12.11
CA TYR A 614 -3.39 9.76 11.14
C TYR A 614 -4.17 9.89 9.83
N GLY A 615 -5.35 9.25 9.76
CA GLY A 615 -6.21 9.29 8.61
C GLY A 615 -6.07 8.07 7.69
N LYS A 616 -7.21 7.52 7.30
CA LYS A 616 -7.35 6.55 6.21
C LYS A 616 -8.12 7.20 5.07
N ALA A 617 -7.60 7.13 3.85
CA ALA A 617 -8.34 7.62 2.69
C ALA A 617 -9.53 6.70 2.43
N VAL A 618 -10.72 7.29 2.38
CA VAL A 618 -12.00 6.57 2.17
C VAL A 618 -12.50 6.75 0.75
N ALA A 619 -12.39 7.97 0.22
CA ALA A 619 -12.86 8.28 -1.11
C ALA A 619 -12.05 9.42 -1.74
N LEU A 620 -11.95 9.39 -3.07
CA LEU A 620 -11.40 10.48 -3.88
C LEU A 620 -12.49 11.00 -4.83
N PHE A 621 -12.69 12.32 -4.82
CA PHE A 621 -13.62 13.00 -5.72
C PHE A 621 -12.84 13.71 -6.82
N ASP A 622 -13.06 13.34 -8.08
CA ASP A 622 -12.60 14.10 -9.25
C ASP A 622 -13.73 15.01 -9.74
N MET A 623 -13.64 16.28 -9.36
CA MET A 623 -14.68 17.26 -9.69
C MET A 623 -14.67 17.62 -11.18
N LYS A 624 -13.56 17.40 -11.89
CA LYS A 624 -13.43 17.67 -13.33
C LYS A 624 -14.08 16.58 -14.16
N SER A 625 -13.76 15.32 -13.90
CA SER A 625 -14.36 14.19 -14.61
C SER A 625 -15.73 13.79 -14.05
N SER A 626 -16.13 14.39 -12.91
CA SER A 626 -17.35 14.03 -12.20
C SER A 626 -17.37 12.56 -11.82
N SER A 627 -16.23 12.02 -11.39
CA SER A 627 -16.12 10.67 -10.84
C SER A 627 -15.85 10.71 -9.34
N VAL A 628 -16.23 9.62 -8.68
CA VAL A 628 -15.92 9.36 -7.27
C VAL A 628 -15.39 7.94 -7.16
N GLU A 629 -14.25 7.79 -6.49
CA GLU A 629 -13.65 6.51 -6.14
C GLU A 629 -13.85 6.30 -4.63
N VAL A 630 -14.34 5.13 -4.23
CA VAL A 630 -14.62 4.79 -2.82
C VAL A 630 -13.99 3.44 -2.47
N ASN A 631 -13.15 3.41 -1.44
CA ASN A 631 -12.35 2.23 -1.11
C ASN A 631 -13.11 1.10 -0.42
N GLU A 632 -14.21 1.42 0.27
CA GLU A 632 -14.97 0.43 1.06
C GLU A 632 -16.47 0.53 0.79
N GLU A 633 -17.14 -0.63 0.71
CA GLU A 633 -18.56 -0.72 0.36
C GLU A 633 -19.44 0.07 1.34
N ARG A 634 -19.12 0.02 2.64
CA ARG A 634 -19.86 0.73 3.69
C ARG A 634 -19.93 2.25 3.51
N PHE A 635 -18.96 2.82 2.78
CA PHE A 635 -18.90 4.26 2.52
C PHE A 635 -19.39 4.64 1.12
N VAL A 636 -19.86 3.69 0.30
CA VAL A 636 -20.29 3.98 -1.09
C VAL A 636 -21.40 5.00 -1.14
N LEU A 637 -22.49 4.80 -0.39
CA LEU A 637 -23.62 5.73 -0.40
C LEU A 637 -23.21 7.10 0.20
N LEU A 638 -22.36 7.13 1.23
CA LEU A 638 -21.78 8.36 1.76
C LEU A 638 -20.97 9.10 0.68
N GLY A 639 -20.05 8.43 0.00
CA GLY A 639 -19.24 8.99 -1.09
C GLY A 639 -20.11 9.53 -2.21
N VAL A 640 -21.09 8.77 -2.69
CA VAL A 640 -22.01 9.20 -3.75
C VAL A 640 -22.82 10.44 -3.33
N LEU A 641 -23.33 10.48 -2.10
CA LEU A 641 -24.06 11.65 -1.58
C LEU A 641 -23.16 12.88 -1.44
N LEU A 642 -21.95 12.72 -0.91
CA LEU A 642 -20.98 13.81 -0.78
C LEU A 642 -20.56 14.35 -2.15
N ALA A 643 -20.27 13.50 -3.13
CA ALA A 643 -19.95 13.93 -4.50
C ALA A 643 -21.07 14.81 -5.09
N PHE A 644 -22.33 14.41 -4.86
CA PHE A 644 -23.50 15.13 -5.31
C PHE A 644 -23.67 16.49 -4.60
N ILE A 645 -23.54 16.52 -3.27
CA ILE A 645 -23.66 17.74 -2.46
C ILE A 645 -22.53 18.72 -2.79
N LEU A 646 -21.27 18.25 -2.86
CA LEU A 646 -20.11 19.07 -3.22
C LEU A 646 -20.29 19.72 -4.60
N LYS A 647 -20.82 18.98 -5.57
CA LYS A 647 -21.10 19.54 -6.91
C LYS A 647 -22.21 20.60 -6.89
N ASP A 648 -23.24 20.45 -6.06
CA ASP A 648 -24.27 21.49 -5.88
C ASP A 648 -23.69 22.76 -5.24
N ILE A 649 -22.85 22.60 -4.22
CA ILE A 649 -22.18 23.71 -3.52
C ILE A 649 -21.30 24.50 -4.49
N ILE A 650 -20.44 23.81 -5.27
CA ILE A 650 -19.56 24.45 -6.25
C ILE A 650 -20.38 25.17 -7.34
N LYS A 651 -21.47 24.55 -7.80
CA LYS A 651 -22.34 25.14 -8.82
C LYS A 651 -23.08 26.40 -8.32
N GLY A 652 -23.45 26.43 -7.04
CA GLY A 652 -24.15 27.56 -6.42
C GLY A 652 -23.28 28.80 -6.19
N GLY A 653 -21.95 28.64 -6.06
CA GLY A 653 -21.01 29.74 -5.79
C GLY A 653 -20.15 30.21 -6.98
N GLY A 654 -20.29 29.62 -8.18
CA GLY A 654 -19.49 29.94 -9.37
C GLY A 654 -18.01 29.50 -9.25
N GLU A 655 -17.15 29.89 -10.19
CA GLU A 655 -15.67 29.68 -10.10
C GLU A 655 -15.07 30.27 -8.81
N ASN A 656 -15.79 31.21 -8.19
CA ASN A 656 -15.46 31.76 -6.89
C ASN A 656 -15.70 30.78 -5.72
N ALA A 657 -16.44 29.69 -5.85
CA ALA A 657 -16.65 28.73 -4.75
C ALA A 657 -15.36 28.00 -4.38
N LEU A 658 -14.57 27.58 -5.38
CA LEU A 658 -13.23 26.99 -5.18
C LEU A 658 -12.20 28.05 -4.76
N LEU A 659 -12.32 29.30 -5.24
CA LEU A 659 -11.48 30.42 -4.79
C LEU A 659 -11.83 30.91 -3.37
N ILE A 660 -13.07 30.77 -2.90
CA ILE A 660 -13.48 31.03 -1.51
C ILE A 660 -12.90 29.95 -0.58
N LEU A 661 -12.67 28.73 -1.09
CA LEU A 661 -11.96 27.66 -0.39
C LEU A 661 -10.43 27.84 -0.38
N ASN A 662 -9.84 28.59 -1.32
CA ASN A 662 -8.39 28.75 -1.49
C ASN A 662 -7.82 30.16 -1.21
N LYS A 663 -8.63 31.22 -1.07
CA LYS A 663 -8.10 32.57 -0.82
C LYS A 663 -7.79 32.77 0.65
N GLU A 664 -6.58 32.36 1.02
CA GLU A 664 -5.57 33.10 1.81
C GLU A 664 -4.41 32.14 2.11
N ASP A 665 -3.65 31.70 1.10
CA ASP A 665 -2.34 31.02 1.30
C ASP A 665 -1.40 31.13 0.07
N VAL A 666 -1.66 32.06 -0.87
CA VAL A 666 -0.86 32.16 -2.12
C VAL A 666 0.17 33.30 -2.11
N GLU A 667 0.30 34.09 -1.04
CA GLU A 667 1.31 35.18 -1.03
C GLU A 667 2.69 34.82 -0.49
N GLU A 668 2.95 33.64 0.06
CA GLU A 668 4.30 33.32 0.61
C GLU A 668 5.19 32.36 -0.19
N ILE A 669 4.74 31.78 -1.32
CA ILE A 669 5.55 30.80 -2.09
C ILE A 669 5.72 31.21 -3.58
N SER A 670 5.71 32.51 -3.86
CA SER A 670 5.89 33.06 -5.21
C SER A 670 7.28 33.69 -5.41
N LYS A 671 8.36 33.05 -4.94
CA LYS A 671 9.72 33.35 -5.40
C LYS A 671 10.55 32.08 -5.58
N SER A 672 10.37 31.41 -6.71
CA SER A 672 11.49 30.95 -7.55
C SER A 672 11.01 30.12 -8.75
N ASN A 673 11.48 30.58 -9.91
CA ASN A 673 11.79 29.85 -11.13
C ASN A 673 10.63 29.35 -12.01
N VAL A 674 10.30 30.26 -12.92
CA VAL A 674 9.76 30.01 -14.27
C VAL A 674 10.90 29.43 -15.13
N GLU A 675 10.66 28.32 -15.85
CA GLU A 675 10.82 28.23 -17.32
C GLU A 675 10.51 26.82 -17.89
N SER A 676 9.61 26.84 -18.89
CA SER A 676 9.37 25.94 -20.03
C SER A 676 9.62 24.41 -19.96
N VAL A 677 8.63 23.62 -20.41
CA VAL A 677 8.60 22.92 -21.73
C VAL A 677 7.32 22.06 -21.84
N LYS A 678 6.69 22.08 -23.03
CA LYS A 678 5.50 21.31 -23.44
C LYS A 678 5.85 19.85 -23.75
N GLN A 679 5.09 18.86 -23.25
CA GLN A 679 4.74 17.64 -24.01
C GLN A 679 3.63 16.77 -23.37
N LYS A 680 3.06 15.92 -24.23
CA LYS A 680 1.74 15.27 -24.25
C LYS A 680 1.44 14.28 -23.12
N SER A 681 0.14 14.06 -22.91
CA SER A 681 -0.47 13.07 -22.01
C SER A 681 -0.50 11.67 -22.60
N GLU A 682 -0.02 10.68 -21.87
CA GLU A 682 -0.44 9.28 -21.96
C GLU A 682 -0.68 8.76 -20.53
N ARG A 683 -1.86 8.21 -20.27
CA ARG A 683 -2.17 7.50 -19.02
C ARG A 683 -1.83 6.03 -19.19
N GLY A 684 -1.23 5.43 -18.15
CA GLY A 684 -1.55 4.05 -17.78
C GLY A 684 -0.61 2.92 -18.20
N LEU A 685 0.53 3.18 -18.84
CA LEU A 685 1.54 2.15 -19.12
C LEU A 685 2.94 2.70 -18.81
N THR A 686 3.53 2.27 -17.70
CA THR A 686 4.94 2.55 -17.42
C THR A 686 5.78 1.46 -18.09
N GLN A 687 6.46 1.82 -19.18
CA GLN A 687 7.45 0.95 -19.84
C GLN A 687 8.79 0.87 -19.09
N ILE A 688 8.94 1.70 -18.05
CA ILE A 688 10.04 1.67 -17.10
C ILE A 688 9.42 1.38 -15.73
N PRO A 689 9.84 0.33 -15.02
CA PRO A 689 9.34 0.05 -13.70
C PRO A 689 9.50 1.25 -12.74
N PRO A 690 8.51 1.52 -11.87
CA PRO A 690 8.56 2.66 -10.94
C PRO A 690 9.83 2.71 -10.05
N TRP A 691 10.44 1.56 -9.78
CA TRP A 691 11.65 1.44 -8.95
C TRP A 691 12.97 1.63 -9.71
N GLN A 692 12.94 1.81 -11.04
CA GLN A 692 14.10 2.16 -11.86
C GLN A 692 14.19 3.68 -12.15
N GLN A 693 13.23 4.48 -11.63
CA GLN A 693 13.15 5.93 -11.87
C GLN A 693 13.80 6.76 -10.76
#